data_AF-A0A2E1KEG9-F1
#
_entry.id   AF-A0A2E1KEG9-F1
#
_cell.length_a   1.000
_cell.length_b   1.000
_cell.length_c   1.000
_cell.angle_alpha   90.00
_cell.angle_beta   90.00
_cell.angle_gamma   90.00
#
_symmetry.space_group_name_H-M   'P 1'
#
loop_
_entity.id
_entity.type
_entity.pdbx_description
1 polymer ?
#
loop_
_entity_poly.entity_id
_entity_poly.type
_entity_poly.pdbx_seq_one_letter_code
_entity_poly.pdbx_strand_id
1 'polypeptide(L)'
;MIGEGGLNYLGIIIFQTLYIFFSCASAAEFSQIRPSMQEQLQLPTKDWLTNGGDLFNRNFSSLNEIDRSNVNELRPIWRSHLKGSGLQTKYSGEAQAIVHEGVMFIITGADDVFALSLDSGEILWSTEANLSDEISTICCGWTSRGVGFGEDKIFVGQLDGVLKALDQETGSTIWSVQAENWEEGYTITSAPLYFNGMVITGFAGAEFAARGRVKAFNANNGELLWTFFTVPGPGEVGFETWPANNDAWKTGGGTVWHTPAVDPDLGMIYFSTGNPGPDYNGSSRAGDNLFTASIVALDVYTGEYRWHFQQVHHDIWDFDAPNPVVLFDLPYDGQVRKGLAQAGKTGWVYILDRTNGEPLVGIDEKSVPQEPRQITSATQPIPVGDAFVSQTLDIPAEGFELANDGAIFTPFWEDPILLRRSEANWPPSAVDPMSGIMYVCAGERQAAYSTREGFEQVEPGERYVAGSMRFAPIATTGVVAAVGLRTNKLVWSQRWPSRCYSGLVASAGGLVFAGRNDGRLTAMDSRNGKKLWEFMTDAGVNAPPTIYEHNGKQYIAVLSAGNLLASTKHGDSVWVFGLDKDGLETTIQIEEITPPLANDQGLALYRQNCVFCHGLRGEGGHNGMPLEGLAAFHTDYVSNIISGGKNNMPSFASAFSADQIRFIAEHVRTLNPGTLNRNSR
;
A
#
# COMPACT_ATOMS: atom_id res chain seq x y z
N MET A 1 -62.56 -30.55 -51.60
CA MET A 1 -61.78 -30.85 -50.38
C MET A 1 -60.91 -29.61 -50.15
N ILE A 2 -61.39 -28.55 -49.50
CA ILE A 2 -61.58 -28.29 -48.05
C ILE A 2 -60.29 -28.49 -47.23
N GLY A 3 -59.90 -27.42 -46.52
CA GLY A 3 -58.90 -27.33 -45.43
C GLY A 3 -57.70 -26.47 -45.82
N GLU A 4 -57.65 -25.14 -45.65
CA GLU A 4 -57.63 -24.29 -44.43
C GLU A 4 -56.54 -24.64 -43.40
N GLY A 5 -55.77 -23.61 -43.00
CA GLY A 5 -55.05 -23.56 -41.72
C GLY A 5 -53.64 -22.97 -41.76
N GLY A 6 -53.51 -21.65 -41.61
CA GLY A 6 -52.25 -20.96 -41.31
C GLY A 6 -51.99 -20.79 -39.81
N LEU A 7 -50.87 -20.11 -39.52
CA LEU A 7 -50.30 -19.65 -38.23
C LEU A 7 -49.47 -20.66 -37.40
N ASN A 8 -48.15 -20.42 -37.32
CA ASN A 8 -47.44 -20.07 -36.08
C ASN A 8 -45.91 -19.97 -36.32
N TYR A 9 -45.41 -18.77 -36.59
CA TYR A 9 -43.99 -18.40 -36.41
C TYR A 9 -43.96 -16.99 -35.81
N LEU A 10 -44.25 -16.87 -34.51
CA LEU A 10 -43.99 -15.66 -33.73
C LEU A 10 -43.73 -16.10 -32.27
N GLY A 11 -42.47 -16.36 -31.95
CA GLY A 11 -42.14 -16.85 -30.61
C GLY A 11 -40.66 -16.99 -30.28
N ILE A 12 -39.74 -16.34 -31.01
CA ILE A 12 -38.31 -16.32 -30.65
C ILE A 12 -37.64 -15.01 -31.13
N ILE A 13 -38.21 -13.83 -30.86
CA ILE A 13 -37.50 -12.52 -31.01
C ILE A 13 -37.97 -11.50 -29.93
N ILE A 14 -38.22 -11.95 -28.70
CA ILE A 14 -38.56 -11.02 -27.59
C ILE A 14 -37.60 -11.16 -26.40
N PHE A 15 -36.82 -12.24 -26.29
CA PHE A 15 -35.89 -12.42 -25.17
C PHE A 15 -34.52 -11.73 -25.33
N GLN A 16 -34.03 -11.51 -26.56
CA GLN A 16 -32.75 -10.80 -26.77
C GLN A 16 -32.88 -9.28 -26.67
N THR A 17 -34.03 -8.72 -27.06
CA THR A 17 -34.26 -7.27 -26.98
C THR A 17 -34.45 -6.81 -25.54
N LEU A 18 -35.05 -7.64 -24.67
CA LEU A 18 -35.28 -7.31 -23.27
C LEU A 18 -33.98 -7.23 -22.45
N TYR A 19 -32.96 -8.05 -22.77
CA TYR A 19 -31.65 -8.05 -22.10
C TYR A 19 -30.84 -6.78 -22.43
N ILE A 20 -30.89 -6.33 -23.69
CA ILE A 20 -30.23 -5.08 -24.12
C ILE A 20 -30.89 -3.86 -23.49
N PHE A 21 -32.23 -3.86 -23.36
CA PHE A 21 -32.93 -2.77 -22.65
C PHE A 21 -32.64 -2.75 -21.15
N PHE A 22 -32.46 -3.91 -20.50
CA PHE A 22 -32.11 -3.97 -19.06
C PHE A 22 -30.67 -3.51 -18.79
N SER A 23 -29.68 -3.89 -19.61
CA SER A 23 -28.29 -3.43 -19.40
C SER A 23 -28.10 -1.94 -19.70
N CYS A 24 -28.81 -1.41 -20.70
CA CYS A 24 -28.82 0.03 -20.96
C CYS A 24 -29.56 0.83 -19.87
N ALA A 25 -30.62 0.27 -19.27
CA ALA A 25 -31.37 0.93 -18.20
C ALA A 25 -30.59 1.00 -16.89
N SER A 26 -29.85 -0.06 -16.51
CA SER A 26 -29.00 -0.04 -15.31
C SER A 26 -27.81 0.92 -15.47
N ALA A 27 -27.11 0.89 -16.62
CA ALA A 27 -26.04 1.84 -16.91
C ALA A 27 -26.53 3.30 -16.90
N ALA A 28 -27.74 3.55 -17.41
CA ALA A 28 -28.35 4.88 -17.37
C ALA A 28 -28.64 5.38 -15.94
N GLU A 29 -29.06 4.49 -15.03
CA GLU A 29 -29.30 4.82 -13.61
C GLU A 29 -28.01 5.20 -12.87
N PHE A 30 -26.91 4.49 -13.14
CA PHE A 30 -25.60 4.78 -12.55
C PHE A 30 -24.84 5.91 -13.25
N SER A 31 -25.30 6.43 -14.39
CA SER A 31 -24.65 7.57 -15.08
C SER A 31 -25.01 8.95 -14.51
N GLN A 32 -26.06 9.05 -13.69
CA GLN A 32 -26.45 10.33 -13.07
C GLN A 32 -25.57 10.64 -11.87
N ILE A 33 -24.86 11.78 -11.91
CA ILE A 33 -23.97 12.21 -10.82
C ILE A 33 -24.77 12.43 -9.53
N ARG A 34 -24.48 11.65 -8.48
CA ARG A 34 -25.03 11.82 -7.13
C ARG A 34 -24.25 12.91 -6.37
N PRO A 35 -24.89 13.71 -5.48
CA PRO A 35 -24.21 14.76 -4.72
C PRO A 35 -23.01 14.27 -3.90
N SER A 36 -23.11 13.08 -3.28
CA SER A 36 -22.03 12.45 -2.50
C SER A 36 -20.76 12.21 -3.32
N MET A 37 -20.88 11.97 -4.63
CA MET A 37 -19.74 11.79 -5.53
C MET A 37 -18.97 13.09 -5.76
N GLN A 38 -19.66 14.24 -5.76
CA GLN A 38 -19.03 15.53 -6.05
C GLN A 38 -18.08 15.96 -4.94
N GLU A 39 -18.39 15.61 -3.68
CA GLU A 39 -17.51 15.84 -2.53
C GLU A 39 -16.26 14.98 -2.60
N GLN A 40 -16.38 13.72 -3.03
CA GLN A 40 -15.26 12.77 -3.19
C GLN A 40 -14.27 13.16 -4.32
N LEU A 41 -14.61 14.11 -5.19
CA LEU A 41 -13.71 14.65 -6.21
C LEU A 41 -12.82 15.79 -5.70
N GLN A 42 -13.25 16.45 -4.63
CA GLN A 42 -12.54 17.60 -4.09
C GLN A 42 -11.34 17.15 -3.25
N LEU A 43 -10.29 17.97 -3.23
CA LEU A 43 -9.17 17.73 -2.32
C LEU A 43 -9.68 17.78 -0.87
N PRO A 44 -9.39 16.76 -0.04
CA PRO A 44 -9.82 16.71 1.36
C PRO A 44 -9.56 17.99 2.14
N THR A 45 -10.57 18.37 2.92
CA THR A 45 -10.53 19.47 3.90
C THR A 45 -11.15 19.02 5.21
N LYS A 46 -12.43 19.34 5.44
CA LYS A 46 -13.19 18.93 6.61
C LYS A 46 -13.26 17.41 6.72
N ASP A 47 -13.61 16.75 5.63
CA ASP A 47 -13.78 15.31 5.58
C ASP A 47 -12.69 14.65 4.72
N TRP A 48 -12.46 13.36 4.97
CA TRP A 48 -11.61 12.48 4.20
C TRP A 48 -12.41 11.24 3.81
N LEU A 49 -13.03 11.30 2.62
CA LEU A 49 -14.14 10.41 2.25
C LEU A 49 -13.75 9.16 1.47
N THR A 50 -12.50 9.05 1.03
CA THR A 50 -12.02 7.92 0.24
C THR A 50 -10.61 7.51 0.67
N ASN A 51 -10.29 6.23 0.49
CA ASN A 51 -8.90 5.79 0.52
C ASN A 51 -8.16 6.45 -0.63
N GLY A 52 -7.04 7.12 -0.36
CA GLY A 52 -6.40 7.99 -1.35
C GLY A 52 -6.90 9.44 -1.34
N GLY A 53 -7.82 9.81 -0.44
CA GLY A 53 -8.27 11.18 -0.19
C GLY A 53 -9.39 11.64 -1.12
N ASP A 54 -9.23 11.43 -2.41
CA ASP A 54 -10.28 11.68 -3.41
C ASP A 54 -10.33 10.56 -4.45
N LEU A 55 -11.31 10.62 -5.36
CA LEU A 55 -11.44 9.65 -6.47
C LEU A 55 -10.21 9.60 -7.39
N PHE A 56 -9.30 10.58 -7.30
CA PHE A 56 -8.05 10.60 -8.08
C PHE A 56 -6.89 9.95 -7.31
N ASN A 57 -7.10 9.45 -6.08
CA ASN A 57 -6.11 8.88 -5.18
C ASN A 57 -4.94 9.82 -4.84
N ARG A 58 -5.16 11.14 -4.79
CA ARG A 58 -4.06 12.10 -4.67
C ARG A 58 -3.38 12.13 -3.29
N ASN A 59 -4.02 11.62 -2.24
CA ASN A 59 -3.52 11.65 -0.86
C ASN A 59 -2.99 13.05 -0.47
N PHE A 60 -3.74 14.08 -0.85
CA PHE A 60 -3.35 15.47 -0.69
C PHE A 60 -4.48 16.28 -0.07
N SER A 61 -4.24 16.87 1.09
CA SER A 61 -5.18 17.80 1.70
C SER A 61 -4.89 19.24 1.25
N SER A 62 -5.94 20.00 0.95
CA SER A 62 -5.79 21.43 0.66
C SER A 62 -5.64 22.30 1.92
N LEU A 63 -5.69 21.71 3.11
CA LEU A 63 -5.47 22.39 4.38
C LEU A 63 -4.00 22.81 4.57
N ASN A 64 -3.82 23.97 5.21
CA ASN A 64 -2.52 24.59 5.44
C ASN A 64 -2.40 25.29 6.80
N GLU A 65 -3.32 25.03 7.74
CA GLU A 65 -3.17 25.56 9.11
C GLU A 65 -1.89 25.04 9.75
N ILE A 66 -1.62 23.75 9.55
CA ILE A 66 -0.37 23.09 9.89
C ILE A 66 0.54 23.15 8.68
N ASP A 67 1.65 23.88 8.83
CA ASP A 67 2.60 24.18 7.77
C ASP A 67 4.05 24.04 8.25
N ARG A 68 4.99 24.32 7.34
CA ARG A 68 6.44 24.23 7.63
C ARG A 68 6.91 25.08 8.81
N SER A 69 6.19 26.15 9.16
CA SER A 69 6.58 27.10 10.20
C SER A 69 6.15 26.68 11.60
N ASN A 70 5.08 25.88 11.71
CA ASN A 70 4.46 25.53 12.99
C ASN A 70 4.31 24.01 13.23
N VAL A 71 4.64 23.14 12.26
CA VAL A 71 4.53 21.67 12.42
C VAL A 71 5.32 21.12 13.62
N ASN A 72 6.36 21.82 14.06
CA ASN A 72 7.13 21.47 15.27
C ASN A 72 6.34 21.63 16.58
N GLU A 73 5.20 22.33 16.55
CA GLU A 73 4.28 22.54 17.66
C GLU A 73 3.20 21.46 17.74
N LEU A 74 3.15 20.51 16.79
CA LEU A 74 2.20 19.40 16.85
C LEU A 74 2.33 18.61 18.15
N ARG A 75 1.17 18.30 18.74
CA ARG A 75 1.02 17.49 19.95
C ARG A 75 -0.05 16.43 19.75
N PRO A 76 0.08 15.26 20.40
CA PRO A 76 -0.99 14.29 20.41
C PRO A 76 -2.18 14.86 21.22
N ILE A 77 -3.40 14.71 20.68
CA ILE A 77 -4.64 15.23 21.26
C ILE A 77 -5.34 14.13 22.05
N TRP A 78 -5.58 12.99 21.39
CA TRP A 78 -6.12 11.79 22.01
C TRP A 78 -5.56 10.52 21.33
N ARG A 79 -5.69 9.41 22.04
CA ARG A 79 -5.32 8.06 21.58
C ARG A 79 -6.39 7.07 22.01
N SER A 80 -6.78 6.20 21.08
CA SER A 80 -7.79 5.17 21.34
C SER A 80 -7.29 3.78 20.99
N HIS A 81 -7.48 2.83 21.90
CA HIS A 81 -7.20 1.41 21.66
C HIS A 81 -8.43 0.74 21.04
N LEU A 82 -8.21 -0.06 19.99
CA LEU A 82 -9.25 -0.77 19.23
C LEU A 82 -9.58 -2.14 19.86
N LYS A 83 -9.77 -2.15 21.18
CA LYS A 83 -10.18 -3.31 21.99
C LYS A 83 -9.29 -4.56 21.80
N GLY A 84 -8.02 -4.39 21.46
CA GLY A 84 -7.07 -5.48 21.20
C GLY A 84 -7.23 -6.18 19.85
N SER A 85 -8.07 -5.65 18.95
CA SER A 85 -8.21 -6.17 17.59
C SER A 85 -6.92 -6.00 16.80
N GLY A 86 -6.50 -7.04 16.06
CA GLY A 86 -5.30 -7.00 15.23
C GLY A 86 -3.95 -7.11 15.97
N LEU A 87 -3.92 -7.45 17.26
CA LEU A 87 -2.67 -7.47 18.06
C LEU A 87 -1.73 -8.67 17.81
N GLN A 88 -2.24 -9.78 17.26
CA GLN A 88 -1.41 -10.96 16.99
C GLN A 88 -0.42 -10.71 15.85
N THR A 89 0.70 -11.45 15.87
CA THR A 89 1.79 -11.29 14.89
C THR A 89 1.36 -11.52 13.44
N LYS A 90 0.28 -12.28 13.19
CA LYS A 90 -0.25 -12.56 11.85
C LYS A 90 -0.88 -11.34 11.16
N TYR A 91 -1.26 -10.32 11.93
CA TYR A 91 -1.99 -9.15 11.44
C TYR A 91 -1.07 -8.04 10.94
N SER A 92 -1.62 -7.18 10.08
CA SER A 92 -0.98 -5.96 9.58
C SER A 92 -1.97 -4.79 9.59
N GLY A 93 -1.59 -3.69 10.23
CA GLY A 93 -2.29 -2.42 10.22
C GLY A 93 -1.90 -1.56 9.02
N GLU A 94 -2.72 -1.64 7.97
CA GLU A 94 -2.51 -0.93 6.69
C GLU A 94 -3.62 0.10 6.40
N ALA A 95 -4.61 0.23 7.30
CA ALA A 95 -5.82 1.00 7.05
C ALA A 95 -5.65 2.51 7.19
N GLN A 96 -6.00 3.25 6.14
CA GLN A 96 -6.21 4.70 6.22
C GLN A 96 -7.62 4.98 6.77
N ALA A 97 -7.73 5.90 7.72
CA ALA A 97 -9.00 6.25 8.33
C ALA A 97 -9.87 7.08 7.37
N ILE A 98 -11.17 6.77 7.33
CA ILE A 98 -12.19 7.64 6.72
C ILE A 98 -12.73 8.56 7.80
N VAL A 99 -12.91 9.84 7.46
CA VAL A 99 -13.44 10.85 8.39
C VAL A 99 -14.61 11.57 7.73
N HIS A 100 -15.76 11.58 8.40
CA HIS A 100 -16.93 12.31 7.94
C HIS A 100 -17.74 12.80 9.15
N GLU A 101 -18.14 14.07 9.12
CA GLU A 101 -19.09 14.68 10.07
C GLU A 101 -18.83 14.37 11.56
N GLY A 102 -17.57 14.48 12.01
CA GLY A 102 -17.23 14.29 13.42
C GLY A 102 -17.02 12.83 13.84
N VAL A 103 -17.07 11.89 12.89
CA VAL A 103 -16.80 10.47 13.11
C VAL A 103 -15.62 9.99 12.26
N MET A 104 -14.79 9.14 12.85
CA MET A 104 -13.71 8.43 12.17
C MET A 104 -14.02 6.94 12.08
N PHE A 105 -13.92 6.38 10.87
CA PHE A 105 -14.08 4.95 10.62
C PHE A 105 -12.73 4.31 10.32
N ILE A 106 -12.42 3.22 11.02
CA ILE A 106 -11.17 2.49 10.87
C ILE A 106 -11.41 0.98 10.95
N ILE A 107 -10.65 0.22 10.17
CA ILE A 107 -10.66 -1.24 10.14
C ILE A 107 -9.28 -1.78 10.55
N THR A 108 -9.23 -2.92 11.24
CA THR A 108 -7.98 -3.56 11.64
C THR A 108 -7.62 -4.72 10.70
N GLY A 109 -6.44 -5.33 10.89
CA GLY A 109 -6.08 -6.55 10.16
C GLY A 109 -6.95 -7.77 10.47
N ALA A 110 -7.81 -7.70 11.50
CA ALA A 110 -8.80 -8.73 11.80
C ALA A 110 -10.14 -8.50 11.06
N ASP A 111 -10.23 -7.48 10.22
CA ASP A 111 -11.44 -6.97 9.55
C ASP A 111 -12.53 -6.43 10.49
N ASP A 112 -12.20 -6.21 11.77
CA ASP A 112 -13.08 -5.53 12.71
C ASP A 112 -13.13 -4.04 12.40
N VAL A 113 -14.33 -3.48 12.36
CA VAL A 113 -14.57 -2.06 12.03
C VAL A 113 -14.98 -1.29 13.28
N PHE A 114 -14.44 -0.08 13.43
CA PHE A 114 -14.70 0.81 14.55
C PHE A 114 -15.11 2.20 14.03
N ALA A 115 -16.12 2.79 14.66
CA ALA A 115 -16.40 4.21 14.56
C ALA A 115 -15.96 4.91 15.85
N LEU A 116 -15.18 5.98 15.71
CA LEU A 116 -14.64 6.79 16.80
C LEU A 116 -15.18 8.21 16.72
N SER A 117 -15.53 8.81 17.86
CA SER A 117 -15.80 10.25 17.94
C SER A 117 -14.50 11.03 17.73
N LEU A 118 -14.54 12.07 16.87
CA LEU A 118 -13.39 12.97 16.70
C LEU A 118 -13.13 13.85 17.94
N ASP A 119 -14.14 14.09 18.77
CA ASP A 119 -14.04 14.95 19.96
C ASP A 119 -13.25 14.29 21.09
N SER A 120 -13.49 12.99 21.32
CA SER A 120 -12.96 12.27 22.49
C SER A 120 -12.11 11.04 22.16
N GLY A 121 -12.20 10.53 20.92
CA GLY A 121 -11.67 9.23 20.56
C GLY A 121 -12.51 8.04 21.07
N GLU A 122 -13.68 8.29 21.69
CA GLU A 122 -14.56 7.22 22.18
C GLU A 122 -15.07 6.36 21.02
N ILE A 123 -15.09 5.03 21.25
CA ILE A 123 -15.70 4.09 20.31
C ILE A 123 -17.22 4.23 20.39
N LEU A 124 -17.81 4.75 19.32
CA LEU A 124 -19.27 4.90 19.17
C LEU A 124 -19.94 3.54 18.91
N TRP A 125 -19.34 2.76 18.02
CA TRP A 125 -19.71 1.37 17.76
C TRP A 125 -18.51 0.58 17.22
N SER A 126 -18.61 -0.75 17.30
CA SER A 126 -17.63 -1.67 16.70
C SER A 126 -18.34 -2.90 16.15
N THR A 127 -17.93 -3.37 14.97
CA THR A 127 -18.48 -4.56 14.30
C THR A 127 -17.36 -5.56 14.08
N GLU A 128 -17.47 -6.73 14.71
CA GLU A 128 -16.48 -7.80 14.61
C GLU A 128 -16.68 -8.63 13.33
N ALA A 129 -15.57 -9.01 12.69
CA ALA A 129 -15.58 -9.83 11.49
C ALA A 129 -15.81 -11.31 11.77
N ASN A 130 -15.31 -11.82 12.90
CA ASN A 130 -15.36 -13.23 13.30
C ASN A 130 -14.82 -14.20 12.23
N LEU A 131 -13.72 -13.81 11.58
CA LEU A 131 -13.06 -14.63 10.56
C LEU A 131 -12.58 -15.97 11.12
N SER A 132 -12.69 -17.02 10.30
CA SER A 132 -12.20 -18.35 10.63
C SER A 132 -10.67 -18.39 10.62
N ASP A 133 -10.05 -18.95 11.66
CA ASP A 133 -8.61 -19.22 11.69
C ASP A 133 -8.16 -20.27 10.64
N GLU A 134 -9.10 -20.92 9.95
CA GLU A 134 -8.82 -21.88 8.86
C GLU A 134 -8.40 -21.22 7.54
N ILE A 135 -8.64 -19.90 7.38
CA ILE A 135 -8.26 -19.17 6.16
C ILE A 135 -6.75 -19.30 5.94
N SER A 136 -6.37 -19.89 4.80
CA SER A 136 -4.98 -20.27 4.50
C SER A 136 -4.41 -19.66 3.22
N THR A 137 -5.22 -18.94 2.45
CA THR A 137 -4.87 -18.36 1.13
C THR A 137 -4.46 -16.89 1.20
N ILE A 138 -3.86 -16.48 2.31
CA ILE A 138 -3.38 -15.12 2.55
C ILE A 138 -1.86 -15.09 2.40
N CYS A 139 -1.34 -14.39 1.38
CA CYS A 139 0.10 -14.36 1.10
C CYS A 139 0.92 -13.61 2.15
N CYS A 140 0.34 -12.52 2.67
CA CYS A 140 1.13 -11.37 3.10
C CYS A 140 0.77 -10.85 4.50
N GLY A 141 0.10 -11.68 5.29
CA GLY A 141 -0.47 -11.33 6.60
C GLY A 141 -1.93 -10.88 6.49
N TRP A 142 -2.64 -11.03 7.59
CA TRP A 142 -4.06 -10.67 7.69
C TRP A 142 -4.18 -9.15 7.76
N THR A 143 -4.81 -8.54 6.76
CA THR A 143 -4.80 -7.08 6.61
C THR A 143 -6.02 -6.57 5.87
N SER A 144 -6.37 -5.32 6.17
CA SER A 144 -7.28 -4.50 5.39
C SER A 144 -6.69 -3.09 5.24
N ARG A 145 -6.82 -2.50 4.05
CA ARG A 145 -6.33 -1.16 3.71
C ARG A 145 -7.32 -0.04 3.99
N GLY A 146 -8.52 -0.38 4.45
CA GLY A 146 -9.54 0.59 4.81
C GLY A 146 -10.96 0.14 4.46
N VAL A 147 -11.92 1.01 4.75
CA VAL A 147 -13.33 0.84 4.39
C VAL A 147 -13.71 1.82 3.29
N GLY A 148 -14.66 1.44 2.43
CA GLY A 148 -15.31 2.39 1.53
C GLY A 148 -16.39 3.19 2.24
N PHE A 149 -16.71 4.39 1.75
CA PHE A 149 -17.77 5.24 2.30
C PHE A 149 -18.63 5.86 1.19
N GLY A 150 -19.95 5.85 1.39
CA GLY A 150 -20.89 6.58 0.55
C GLY A 150 -22.35 6.22 0.83
N GLU A 151 -23.26 7.16 0.58
CA GLU A 151 -24.70 7.00 0.84
C GLU A 151 -25.00 6.52 2.26
N ASP A 152 -24.32 7.12 3.24
CA ASP A 152 -24.46 6.84 4.67
C ASP A 152 -24.10 5.40 5.08
N LYS A 153 -23.25 4.74 4.26
CA LYS A 153 -22.82 3.36 4.47
C LYS A 153 -21.30 3.25 4.53
N ILE A 154 -20.85 2.27 5.32
CA ILE A 154 -19.48 1.80 5.38
C ILE A 154 -19.38 0.47 4.62
N PHE A 155 -18.58 0.43 3.56
CA PHE A 155 -18.37 -0.76 2.75
C PHE A 155 -17.10 -1.49 3.20
N VAL A 156 -17.23 -2.78 3.48
CA VAL A 156 -16.17 -3.58 4.07
C VAL A 156 -15.91 -4.80 3.19
N GLY A 157 -14.67 -4.93 2.73
CA GLY A 157 -14.16 -6.16 2.13
C GLY A 157 -13.43 -6.98 3.19
N GLN A 158 -13.68 -8.30 3.20
CA GLN A 158 -13.12 -9.21 4.19
C GLN A 158 -12.19 -10.26 3.56
N LEU A 159 -11.28 -10.78 4.39
CA LEU A 159 -10.31 -11.81 4.01
C LEU A 159 -10.94 -13.14 3.59
N ASP A 160 -12.15 -13.44 4.04
CA ASP A 160 -12.93 -14.61 3.61
C ASP A 160 -13.67 -14.40 2.26
N GLY A 161 -13.48 -13.25 1.61
CA GLY A 161 -14.11 -12.91 0.34
C GLY A 161 -15.51 -12.31 0.45
N VAL A 162 -15.98 -12.01 1.66
CA VAL A 162 -17.25 -11.31 1.88
C VAL A 162 -17.11 -9.81 1.59
N LEU A 163 -18.09 -9.25 0.88
CA LEU A 163 -18.31 -7.81 0.77
C LEU A 163 -19.61 -7.48 1.53
N LYS A 164 -19.58 -6.46 2.38
CA LYS A 164 -20.74 -6.03 3.17
C LYS A 164 -20.88 -4.53 3.26
N ALA A 165 -22.09 -4.06 3.49
CA ALA A 165 -22.38 -2.68 3.86
C ALA A 165 -22.90 -2.62 5.30
N LEU A 166 -22.32 -1.70 6.08
CA LEU A 166 -22.75 -1.36 7.42
C LEU A 166 -23.41 0.02 7.39
N ASP A 167 -24.42 0.19 8.23
CA ASP A 167 -24.98 1.49 8.57
C ASP A 167 -23.93 2.34 9.30
N GLN A 168 -23.68 3.57 8.85
CA GLN A 168 -22.59 4.39 9.40
C GLN A 168 -22.82 4.80 10.87
N GLU A 169 -24.08 4.94 11.31
CA GLU A 169 -24.41 5.43 12.64
C GLU A 169 -24.36 4.31 13.69
N THR A 170 -24.75 3.09 13.30
CA THR A 170 -24.94 1.98 14.23
C THR A 170 -23.95 0.83 14.06
N GLY A 171 -23.26 0.74 12.92
CA GLY A 171 -22.41 -0.39 12.56
C GLY A 171 -23.18 -1.66 12.18
N SER A 172 -24.51 -1.60 12.12
CA SER A 172 -25.37 -2.74 11.80
C SER A 172 -25.26 -3.11 10.32
N THR A 173 -25.21 -4.41 10.01
CA THR A 173 -25.19 -4.89 8.63
C THR A 173 -26.49 -4.56 7.89
N ILE A 174 -26.37 -3.85 6.77
CA ILE A 174 -27.47 -3.57 5.83
C ILE A 174 -27.59 -4.73 4.83
N TRP A 175 -26.48 -5.14 4.25
CA TRP A 175 -26.38 -6.32 3.38
C TRP A 175 -24.98 -6.94 3.46
N SER A 176 -24.90 -8.22 3.09
CA SER A 176 -23.66 -8.99 3.00
C SER A 176 -23.76 -9.99 1.86
N VAL A 177 -22.73 -10.05 1.01
CA VAL A 177 -22.65 -10.97 -0.13
C VAL A 177 -21.28 -11.66 -0.17
N GLN A 178 -21.26 -12.92 -0.59
CA GLN A 178 -20.02 -13.61 -0.90
C GLN A 178 -19.53 -13.13 -2.28
N ALA A 179 -18.52 -12.27 -2.31
CA ALA A 179 -18.03 -11.69 -3.56
C ALA A 179 -17.10 -12.64 -4.32
N GLU A 180 -16.23 -13.34 -3.60
CA GLU A 180 -15.37 -14.45 -4.04
C GLU A 180 -15.10 -15.38 -2.87
N ASN A 181 -14.38 -16.50 -3.05
CA ASN A 181 -14.13 -17.45 -1.98
C ASN A 181 -12.64 -17.69 -1.66
N TRP A 182 -12.30 -17.74 -0.38
CA TRP A 182 -10.91 -17.91 0.05
C TRP A 182 -10.40 -19.33 -0.23
N GLU A 183 -11.25 -20.35 -0.21
CA GLU A 183 -10.85 -21.71 -0.64
C GLU A 183 -10.49 -21.78 -2.13
N GLU A 184 -10.90 -20.79 -2.94
CA GLU A 184 -10.51 -20.67 -4.35
C GLU A 184 -9.33 -19.70 -4.56
N GLY A 185 -8.69 -19.26 -3.46
CA GLY A 185 -7.52 -18.39 -3.49
C GLY A 185 -7.82 -16.90 -3.43
N TYR A 186 -9.08 -16.47 -3.28
CA TYR A 186 -9.44 -15.04 -3.28
C TYR A 186 -9.63 -14.48 -1.87
N THR A 187 -9.00 -13.34 -1.62
CA THR A 187 -9.19 -12.57 -0.38
C THR A 187 -9.36 -11.09 -0.72
N ILE A 188 -10.12 -10.33 0.09
CA ILE A 188 -10.23 -8.87 -0.10
C ILE A 188 -9.37 -8.17 0.94
N THR A 189 -8.29 -7.54 0.48
CA THR A 189 -7.38 -6.74 1.33
C THR A 189 -7.42 -5.25 0.99
N SER A 190 -7.88 -4.88 -0.21
CA SER A 190 -8.09 -3.50 -0.64
C SER A 190 -9.28 -2.88 0.08
N ALA A 191 -9.23 -1.56 0.29
CA ALA A 191 -10.43 -0.83 0.64
C ALA A 191 -11.38 -0.76 -0.57
N PRO A 192 -12.66 -1.17 -0.44
CA PRO A 192 -13.64 -1.02 -1.51
C PRO A 192 -13.84 0.44 -1.89
N LEU A 193 -13.96 0.72 -3.19
CA LEU A 193 -14.28 2.05 -3.69
C LEU A 193 -15.80 2.20 -3.82
N TYR A 194 -16.39 3.17 -3.13
CA TYR A 194 -17.73 3.63 -3.50
C TYR A 194 -17.62 4.64 -4.66
N PHE A 195 -18.43 4.44 -5.70
CA PHE A 195 -18.57 5.38 -6.80
C PHE A 195 -20.00 5.36 -7.34
N ASN A 196 -20.72 6.46 -7.14
CA ASN A 196 -22.02 6.75 -7.75
C ASN A 196 -23.07 5.62 -7.64
N GLY A 197 -23.26 5.07 -6.44
CA GLY A 197 -24.19 3.95 -6.20
C GLY A 197 -23.61 2.56 -6.49
N MET A 198 -22.32 2.49 -6.86
CA MET A 198 -21.58 1.24 -7.01
C MET A 198 -20.53 1.11 -5.91
N VAL A 199 -20.22 -0.13 -5.55
CA VAL A 199 -19.09 -0.51 -4.70
C VAL A 199 -18.19 -1.40 -5.55
N ILE A 200 -16.96 -0.96 -5.78
CA ILE A 200 -16.01 -1.59 -6.68
C ILE A 200 -14.85 -2.15 -5.87
N THR A 201 -14.54 -3.42 -6.06
CA THR A 201 -13.41 -4.07 -5.38
C THR A 201 -12.70 -5.06 -6.32
N GLY A 202 -11.39 -5.17 -6.12
CA GLY A 202 -10.61 -6.30 -6.62
C GLY A 202 -10.36 -7.33 -5.51
N PHE A 203 -9.51 -8.30 -5.83
CA PHE A 203 -9.16 -9.44 -4.97
C PHE A 203 -7.66 -9.68 -5.03
N ALA A 204 -7.07 -10.11 -3.90
CA ALA A 204 -5.72 -10.67 -3.82
C ALA A 204 -5.76 -12.20 -4.00
N GLY A 205 -4.60 -12.83 -4.29
CA GLY A 205 -4.54 -14.29 -4.48
C GLY A 205 -3.65 -14.84 -5.60
N ALA A 206 -2.80 -14.02 -6.25
CA ALA A 206 -1.98 -14.50 -7.37
C ALA A 206 -1.10 -15.71 -6.99
N GLU A 207 -0.59 -15.73 -5.75
CA GLU A 207 0.22 -16.84 -5.21
C GLU A 207 -0.59 -18.13 -4.96
N PHE A 208 -1.91 -18.12 -5.14
CA PHE A 208 -2.84 -19.21 -4.86
C PHE A 208 -3.68 -19.62 -6.08
N ALA A 209 -3.07 -19.55 -7.27
CA ALA A 209 -3.67 -19.97 -8.55
C ALA A 209 -4.98 -19.23 -8.89
N ALA A 210 -5.15 -18.01 -8.39
CA ALA A 210 -6.35 -17.22 -8.63
C ALA A 210 -6.32 -16.58 -10.03
N ARG A 211 -7.49 -16.48 -10.69
CA ARG A 211 -7.69 -15.70 -11.92
C ARG A 211 -8.19 -14.30 -11.56
N GLY A 212 -7.32 -13.31 -11.76
CA GLY A 212 -7.54 -11.93 -11.40
C GLY A 212 -8.79 -11.32 -12.04
N ARG A 213 -9.45 -10.46 -11.27
CA ARG A 213 -10.71 -9.80 -11.65
C ARG A 213 -10.98 -8.57 -10.78
N VAL A 214 -11.81 -7.67 -11.32
CA VAL A 214 -12.44 -6.56 -10.59
C VAL A 214 -13.95 -6.70 -10.76
N LYS A 215 -14.69 -6.41 -9.69
CA LYS A 215 -16.16 -6.47 -9.67
C LYS A 215 -16.75 -5.16 -9.17
N ALA A 216 -17.89 -4.78 -9.73
CA ALA A 216 -18.73 -3.73 -9.18
C ALA A 216 -20.06 -4.31 -8.71
N PHE A 217 -20.52 -3.82 -7.56
CA PHE A 217 -21.74 -4.23 -6.91
C PHE A 217 -22.64 -3.01 -6.67
N ASN A 218 -23.94 -3.20 -6.64
CA ASN A 218 -24.89 -2.15 -6.29
C ASN A 218 -24.77 -1.83 -4.79
N ALA A 219 -24.52 -0.56 -4.46
CA ALA A 219 -24.28 -0.10 -3.09
C ALA A 219 -25.46 -0.31 -2.14
N ASN A 220 -26.68 -0.47 -2.65
CA ASN A 220 -27.89 -0.60 -1.82
C ASN A 220 -28.20 -2.04 -1.41
N ASN A 221 -27.82 -3.03 -2.21
CA ASN A 221 -28.24 -4.42 -2.00
C ASN A 221 -27.13 -5.47 -2.23
N GLY A 222 -25.94 -5.07 -2.68
CA GLY A 222 -24.83 -5.97 -2.97
C GLY A 222 -24.98 -6.77 -4.26
N GLU A 223 -25.94 -6.44 -5.13
CA GLU A 223 -26.12 -7.13 -6.41
C GLU A 223 -24.93 -6.91 -7.34
N LEU A 224 -24.38 -7.97 -7.92
CA LEU A 224 -23.28 -7.88 -8.88
C LEU A 224 -23.74 -7.15 -10.16
N LEU A 225 -23.05 -6.08 -10.53
CA LEU A 225 -23.34 -5.27 -11.72
C LEU A 225 -22.48 -5.68 -12.91
N TRP A 226 -21.16 -5.78 -12.71
CA TRP A 226 -20.23 -6.22 -13.75
C TRP A 226 -18.99 -6.89 -13.16
N THR A 227 -18.31 -7.68 -13.99
CA THR A 227 -17.01 -8.30 -13.70
C THR A 227 -16.08 -8.09 -14.90
N PHE A 228 -14.86 -7.64 -14.64
CA PHE A 228 -13.78 -7.61 -15.62
C PHE A 228 -12.68 -8.59 -15.18
N PHE A 229 -12.31 -9.54 -16.03
CA PHE A 229 -11.17 -10.43 -15.79
C PHE A 229 -9.90 -9.79 -16.31
N THR A 230 -8.90 -9.64 -15.43
CA THR A 230 -7.59 -9.09 -15.79
C THR A 230 -6.68 -10.11 -16.47
N VAL A 231 -6.98 -11.40 -16.29
CA VAL A 231 -6.44 -12.48 -17.10
C VAL A 231 -7.53 -12.93 -18.09
N PRO A 232 -7.43 -12.58 -19.37
CA PRO A 232 -8.43 -12.89 -20.38
C PRO A 232 -8.45 -14.39 -20.71
N GLY A 233 -9.63 -14.89 -21.06
CA GLY A 233 -9.87 -16.22 -21.58
C GLY A 233 -10.18 -16.19 -23.09
N PRO A 234 -10.43 -17.34 -23.72
CA PRO A 234 -10.68 -17.43 -25.15
C PRO A 234 -11.77 -16.48 -25.65
N GLY A 235 -11.42 -15.61 -26.59
CA GLY A 235 -12.33 -14.63 -27.19
C GLY A 235 -12.39 -13.27 -26.47
N GLU A 236 -11.72 -13.12 -25.34
CA GLU A 236 -11.57 -11.85 -24.63
C GLU A 236 -10.32 -11.10 -25.14
N VAL A 237 -10.35 -9.76 -25.07
CA VAL A 237 -9.23 -8.90 -25.51
C VAL A 237 -7.98 -9.23 -24.69
N GLY A 238 -6.82 -9.38 -25.34
CA GLY A 238 -5.55 -9.70 -24.70
C GLY A 238 -5.23 -11.20 -24.63
N PHE A 239 -6.21 -12.08 -24.89
CA PHE A 239 -6.00 -13.54 -24.88
C PHE A 239 -4.99 -14.01 -25.91
N GLU A 240 -4.78 -13.27 -26.99
CA GLU A 240 -3.75 -13.56 -28.00
C GLU A 240 -2.33 -13.58 -27.45
N THR A 241 -2.12 -13.02 -26.25
CA THR A 241 -0.85 -13.04 -25.51
C THR A 241 -0.74 -14.17 -24.47
N TRP A 242 -1.71 -15.09 -24.47
CA TRP A 242 -1.71 -16.31 -23.67
C TRP A 242 -1.69 -17.55 -24.56
N PRO A 243 -1.17 -18.68 -24.06
CA PRO A 243 -1.16 -19.94 -24.80
C PRO A 243 -2.58 -20.45 -25.08
N ALA A 244 -2.96 -20.54 -26.36
CA ALA A 244 -4.24 -21.12 -26.77
C ALA A 244 -4.30 -22.65 -26.69
N ASN A 245 -3.16 -23.31 -26.46
CA ASN A 245 -3.02 -24.76 -26.43
C ASN A 245 -3.01 -25.36 -25.01
N ASN A 246 -3.19 -24.54 -23.96
CA ASN A 246 -3.30 -24.99 -22.58
C ASN A 246 -4.23 -24.05 -21.77
N ASP A 247 -4.37 -24.36 -20.48
CA ASP A 247 -5.30 -23.70 -19.57
C ASP A 247 -4.62 -22.69 -18.60
N ALA A 248 -3.41 -22.20 -18.90
CA ALA A 248 -2.65 -21.31 -18.01
C ALA A 248 -3.43 -20.03 -17.62
N TRP A 249 -4.33 -19.55 -18.48
CA TRP A 249 -5.17 -18.38 -18.20
C TRP A 249 -6.18 -18.61 -17.06
N LYS A 250 -6.52 -19.85 -16.72
CA LYS A 250 -7.48 -20.17 -15.63
C LYS A 250 -6.90 -19.92 -14.24
N THR A 251 -5.57 -19.92 -14.11
CA THR A 251 -4.83 -19.73 -12.85
C THR A 251 -3.77 -18.63 -12.98
N GLY A 252 -3.96 -17.73 -13.96
CA GLY A 252 -2.92 -16.83 -14.46
C GLY A 252 -2.57 -15.63 -13.59
N GLY A 253 -3.04 -15.52 -12.34
CA GLY A 253 -2.72 -14.39 -11.46
C GLY A 253 -3.41 -13.09 -11.89
N GLY A 254 -2.69 -11.98 -11.96
CA GLY A 254 -3.19 -10.69 -12.42
C GLY A 254 -4.17 -10.00 -11.46
N THR A 255 -4.12 -10.34 -10.18
CA THR A 255 -5.02 -9.84 -9.13
C THR A 255 -4.98 -8.32 -8.95
N VAL A 256 -6.06 -7.71 -8.45
CA VAL A 256 -6.13 -6.26 -8.22
C VAL A 256 -6.41 -6.05 -6.75
N TRP A 257 -5.39 -5.63 -6.00
CA TRP A 257 -5.42 -5.69 -4.54
C TRP A 257 -5.25 -4.32 -3.89
N HIS A 258 -5.64 -3.27 -4.60
CA HIS A 258 -5.68 -1.89 -4.13
C HIS A 258 -6.93 -1.17 -4.63
N THR A 259 -7.20 0.00 -4.06
CA THR A 259 -8.33 0.85 -4.43
C THR A 259 -8.08 1.52 -5.79
N PRO A 260 -8.98 1.36 -6.78
CA PRO A 260 -8.88 2.05 -8.08
C PRO A 260 -9.06 3.57 -7.97
N ALA A 261 -8.64 4.30 -9.02
CA ALA A 261 -8.96 5.72 -9.22
C ALA A 261 -10.06 5.87 -10.29
N VAL A 262 -10.85 6.93 -10.24
CA VAL A 262 -11.95 7.20 -11.19
C VAL A 262 -11.87 8.64 -11.70
N ASP A 263 -11.99 8.82 -13.02
CA ASP A 263 -12.29 10.12 -13.64
C ASP A 263 -13.75 10.11 -14.15
N PRO A 264 -14.68 10.74 -13.41
CA PRO A 264 -16.09 10.77 -13.79
C PRO A 264 -16.36 11.57 -15.07
N ASP A 265 -15.51 12.53 -15.43
CA ASP A 265 -15.68 13.30 -16.68
C ASP A 265 -15.48 12.40 -17.90
N LEU A 266 -14.58 11.42 -17.77
CA LEU A 266 -14.29 10.44 -18.81
C LEU A 266 -15.16 9.20 -18.71
N GLY A 267 -15.84 8.98 -17.58
CA GLY A 267 -16.54 7.74 -17.28
C GLY A 267 -15.59 6.55 -17.12
N MET A 268 -14.38 6.80 -16.61
CA MET A 268 -13.28 5.83 -16.60
C MET A 268 -12.83 5.46 -15.19
N ILE A 269 -12.52 4.19 -15.00
CA ILE A 269 -11.83 3.66 -13.81
C ILE A 269 -10.46 3.13 -14.20
N TYR A 270 -9.48 3.37 -13.32
CA TYR A 270 -8.07 3.07 -13.53
C TYR A 270 -7.51 2.29 -12.34
N PHE A 271 -6.83 1.19 -12.63
CA PHE A 271 -6.11 0.41 -11.62
C PHE A 271 -4.90 -0.26 -12.27
N SER A 272 -4.07 -0.84 -11.43
CA SER A 272 -2.93 -1.66 -11.85
C SER A 272 -3.17 -3.11 -11.44
N THR A 273 -2.52 -4.04 -12.13
CA THR A 273 -2.73 -5.48 -11.96
C THR A 273 -1.50 -6.18 -11.39
N GLY A 274 -1.78 -7.32 -10.78
CA GLY A 274 -0.84 -8.21 -10.10
C GLY A 274 0.07 -8.99 -11.05
N ASN A 275 0.95 -9.79 -10.44
CA ASN A 275 1.87 -10.70 -11.10
C ASN A 275 1.12 -11.85 -11.76
N PRO A 276 1.67 -12.43 -12.86
CA PRO A 276 1.12 -13.63 -13.46
C PRO A 276 1.38 -14.88 -12.62
N GLY A 277 0.50 -15.87 -12.76
CA GLY A 277 0.64 -17.19 -12.16
C GLY A 277 1.20 -18.23 -13.16
N PRO A 278 2.19 -19.05 -12.79
CA PRO A 278 2.91 -19.00 -11.53
C PRO A 278 3.99 -17.92 -11.55
N ASP A 279 4.32 -17.40 -10.37
CA ASP A 279 5.11 -16.18 -10.19
C ASP A 279 6.48 -16.23 -10.87
N TYR A 280 7.20 -17.34 -10.69
CA TYR A 280 8.63 -17.42 -11.02
C TYR A 280 8.96 -18.41 -12.15
N ASN A 281 7.96 -19.01 -12.80
CA ASN A 281 8.17 -19.91 -13.92
C ASN A 281 7.27 -19.56 -15.12
N GLY A 282 7.85 -18.87 -16.10
CA GLY A 282 7.14 -18.49 -17.33
C GLY A 282 6.90 -19.62 -18.34
N SER A 283 7.52 -20.80 -18.16
CA SER A 283 7.62 -21.81 -19.23
C SER A 283 6.28 -22.37 -19.72
N SER A 284 5.21 -22.31 -18.92
CA SER A 284 3.87 -22.77 -19.33
C SER A 284 2.96 -21.68 -19.90
N ARG A 285 3.38 -20.41 -19.84
CA ARG A 285 2.56 -19.23 -20.16
C ARG A 285 3.25 -18.33 -21.19
N ALA A 286 3.62 -18.90 -22.33
CA ALA A 286 4.24 -18.14 -23.43
C ALA A 286 3.41 -16.91 -23.85
N GLY A 287 4.09 -15.80 -24.14
CA GLY A 287 3.48 -14.52 -24.54
C GLY A 287 3.55 -13.47 -23.43
N ASP A 288 3.08 -12.26 -23.72
CA ASP A 288 3.20 -11.12 -22.79
C ASP A 288 2.34 -11.26 -21.53
N ASN A 289 1.36 -12.18 -21.54
CA ASN A 289 0.45 -12.46 -20.42
C ASN A 289 -0.41 -11.26 -20.00
N LEU A 290 -1.01 -10.57 -20.96
CA LEU A 290 -1.88 -9.43 -20.70
C LEU A 290 -3.12 -9.84 -19.91
N PHE A 291 -3.62 -9.08 -18.95
CA PHE A 291 -3.18 -7.76 -18.54
C PHE A 291 -2.42 -7.82 -17.21
N THR A 292 -1.56 -8.82 -16.98
CA THR A 292 -0.73 -8.84 -15.76
C THR A 292 0.33 -7.74 -15.78
N ALA A 293 0.78 -7.29 -14.59
CA ALA A 293 1.72 -6.19 -14.40
C ALA A 293 1.43 -4.97 -15.31
N SER A 294 0.16 -4.56 -15.37
CA SER A 294 -0.34 -3.54 -16.30
C SER A 294 -1.14 -2.48 -15.57
N ILE A 295 -1.18 -1.27 -16.13
CA ILE A 295 -2.21 -0.27 -15.86
C ILE A 295 -3.36 -0.53 -16.83
N VAL A 296 -4.57 -0.64 -16.31
CA VAL A 296 -5.78 -0.93 -17.09
C VAL A 296 -6.81 0.16 -16.85
N ALA A 297 -7.46 0.57 -17.94
CA ALA A 297 -8.57 1.50 -17.91
C ALA A 297 -9.84 0.84 -18.46
N LEU A 298 -10.93 0.97 -17.72
CA LEU A 298 -12.26 0.47 -18.09
C LEU A 298 -13.28 1.60 -18.10
N ASP A 299 -14.38 1.40 -18.81
CA ASP A 299 -15.61 2.13 -18.56
C ASP A 299 -16.12 1.78 -17.15
N VAL A 300 -16.29 2.79 -16.29
CA VAL A 300 -16.62 2.55 -14.88
C VAL A 300 -18.03 2.00 -14.67
N TYR A 301 -18.96 2.29 -15.58
CA TYR A 301 -20.37 1.92 -15.45
C TYR A 301 -20.66 0.51 -15.95
N THR A 302 -19.90 0.05 -16.95
CA THR A 302 -20.13 -1.23 -17.63
C THR A 302 -19.03 -2.26 -17.40
N GLY A 303 -17.85 -1.85 -16.97
CA GLY A 303 -16.66 -2.70 -16.89
C GLY A 303 -16.02 -3.01 -18.25
N GLU A 304 -16.47 -2.37 -19.33
CA GLU A 304 -15.92 -2.58 -20.68
C GLU A 304 -14.48 -2.08 -20.77
N TYR A 305 -13.62 -2.89 -21.41
CA TYR A 305 -12.24 -2.54 -21.68
C TYR A 305 -12.10 -1.27 -22.53
N ARG A 306 -11.14 -0.41 -22.18
CA ARG A 306 -10.84 0.83 -22.93
C ARG A 306 -9.41 0.83 -23.43
N TRP A 307 -8.45 0.84 -22.52
CA TRP A 307 -7.03 0.82 -22.88
C TRP A 307 -6.14 0.21 -21.81
N HIS A 308 -4.98 -0.20 -22.30
CA HIS A 308 -3.81 -0.80 -21.66
C HIS A 308 -2.51 -0.01 -21.52
N PHE A 309 -1.72 -0.22 -20.46
CA PHE A 309 -0.26 -0.12 -20.58
C PHE A 309 0.41 -1.20 -19.72
N GLN A 310 1.12 -2.14 -20.33
CA GLN A 310 1.85 -3.17 -19.58
C GLN A 310 3.22 -2.64 -19.13
N GLN A 311 3.51 -2.74 -17.83
CA GLN A 311 4.72 -2.24 -17.20
C GLN A 311 5.86 -3.27 -17.18
N VAL A 312 5.53 -4.57 -17.22
CA VAL A 312 6.49 -5.67 -17.30
C VAL A 312 5.96 -6.71 -18.28
N HIS A 313 6.66 -6.91 -19.39
CA HIS A 313 6.33 -7.95 -20.36
C HIS A 313 6.75 -9.31 -19.83
N HIS A 314 5.83 -10.30 -19.87
CA HIS A 314 6.11 -11.67 -19.43
C HIS A 314 6.79 -11.70 -18.05
N ASP A 315 6.15 -11.11 -17.03
CA ASP A 315 6.74 -11.00 -15.69
C ASP A 315 7.09 -12.39 -15.12
N ILE A 316 8.30 -12.53 -14.60
CA ILE A 316 8.80 -13.71 -13.89
C ILE A 316 9.44 -13.33 -12.54
N TRP A 317 9.30 -12.10 -12.08
CA TRP A 317 10.03 -11.55 -10.94
C TRP A 317 9.14 -11.13 -9.77
N ASP A 318 7.82 -11.28 -9.92
CA ASP A 318 6.83 -10.65 -9.05
C ASP A 318 7.03 -9.12 -9.04
N PHE A 319 7.05 -8.52 -10.23
CA PHE A 319 7.20 -7.07 -10.46
C PHE A 319 5.89 -6.42 -10.88
N ASP A 320 4.81 -6.84 -10.23
CA ASP A 320 3.53 -6.18 -10.30
C ASP A 320 3.56 -4.75 -9.71
N ALA A 321 2.44 -4.06 -9.85
CA ALA A 321 2.33 -2.63 -9.60
C ALA A 321 1.27 -2.32 -8.52
N PRO A 322 1.50 -2.67 -7.25
CA PRO A 322 0.45 -2.59 -6.22
C PRO A 322 0.29 -1.22 -5.56
N ASN A 323 1.16 -0.27 -5.89
CA ASN A 323 0.92 1.12 -5.53
C ASN A 323 -0.29 1.63 -6.33
N PRO A 324 -1.30 2.25 -5.69
CA PRO A 324 -2.46 2.76 -6.40
C PRO A 324 -2.11 3.74 -7.50
N VAL A 325 -2.86 3.67 -8.60
CA VAL A 325 -2.81 4.67 -9.67
C VAL A 325 -3.32 6.01 -9.13
N VAL A 326 -2.63 7.10 -9.47
CA VAL A 326 -3.00 8.46 -9.08
C VAL A 326 -3.24 9.32 -10.32
N LEU A 327 -4.35 10.06 -10.36
CA LEU A 327 -4.71 10.93 -11.48
C LEU A 327 -4.31 12.38 -11.22
N PHE A 328 -3.95 13.10 -12.27
CA PHE A 328 -3.58 14.52 -12.17
C PHE A 328 -3.86 15.27 -13.49
N ASP A 329 -4.02 16.58 -13.41
CA ASP A 329 -4.13 17.45 -14.58
C ASP A 329 -2.99 18.46 -14.57
N LEU A 330 -2.09 18.39 -15.56
CA LEU A 330 -0.90 19.24 -15.63
C LEU A 330 -0.63 19.72 -17.06
N PRO A 331 0.02 20.89 -17.23
CA PRO A 331 0.43 21.34 -18.55
C PRO A 331 1.63 20.54 -19.09
N TYR A 332 1.49 20.02 -20.31
CA TYR A 332 2.55 19.46 -21.15
C TYR A 332 2.55 20.22 -22.47
N ASP A 333 3.69 20.77 -22.87
CA ASP A 333 3.85 21.58 -24.08
C ASP A 333 2.80 22.69 -24.24
N GLY A 334 2.44 23.32 -23.12
CA GLY A 334 1.47 24.42 -23.07
C GLY A 334 -0.01 23.99 -23.10
N GLN A 335 -0.32 22.70 -23.15
CA GLN A 335 -1.68 22.16 -23.08
C GLN A 335 -1.89 21.38 -21.78
N VAL A 336 -3.01 21.60 -21.11
CA VAL A 336 -3.38 20.78 -19.94
C VAL A 336 -3.73 19.39 -20.43
N ARG A 337 -2.97 18.38 -19.97
CA ARG A 337 -3.22 16.97 -20.24
C ARG A 337 -3.82 16.32 -19.00
N LYS A 338 -4.79 15.44 -19.25
CA LYS A 338 -5.37 14.55 -18.25
C LYS A 338 -4.41 13.37 -18.06
N GLY A 339 -3.56 13.42 -17.05
CA GLY A 339 -2.54 12.40 -16.79
C GLY A 339 -2.91 11.41 -15.68
N LEU A 340 -2.17 10.31 -15.64
CA LEU A 340 -2.06 9.38 -14.51
C LEU A 340 -0.60 9.04 -14.22
N ALA A 341 -0.32 8.65 -12.98
CA ALA A 341 0.99 8.17 -12.54
C ALA A 341 0.84 6.87 -11.74
N GLN A 342 1.81 5.97 -11.91
CA GLN A 342 1.93 4.74 -11.13
C GLN A 342 3.42 4.51 -10.81
N ALA A 343 3.73 4.29 -9.53
CA ALA A 343 5.07 3.91 -9.07
C ALA A 343 5.06 2.46 -8.59
N GLY A 344 5.95 1.59 -9.06
CA GLY A 344 5.83 0.14 -8.79
C GLY A 344 7.10 -0.54 -8.29
N LYS A 345 7.02 -1.87 -8.18
CA LYS A 345 8.16 -2.74 -7.83
C LYS A 345 9.32 -2.65 -8.86
N THR A 346 9.08 -2.08 -10.03
CA THR A 346 10.11 -1.80 -11.02
C THR A 346 11.00 -0.61 -10.65
N GLY A 347 10.58 0.30 -9.76
CA GLY A 347 11.42 1.41 -9.29
C GLY A 347 11.39 2.67 -10.16
N TRP A 348 10.46 2.76 -11.11
CA TRP A 348 10.17 3.95 -11.91
C TRP A 348 8.74 4.44 -11.71
N VAL A 349 8.50 5.70 -12.10
CA VAL A 349 7.15 6.24 -12.25
C VAL A 349 6.76 6.18 -13.73
N TYR A 350 5.62 5.55 -14.01
CA TYR A 350 5.00 5.49 -15.33
C TYR A 350 3.98 6.61 -15.43
N ILE A 351 4.14 7.50 -16.41
CA ILE A 351 3.35 8.72 -16.56
C ILE A 351 2.67 8.71 -17.92
N LEU A 352 1.36 8.52 -17.91
CA LEU A 352 0.54 8.28 -19.11
C LEU A 352 -0.60 9.29 -19.20
N ASP A 353 -1.10 9.54 -20.40
CA ASP A 353 -2.36 10.24 -20.62
C ASP A 353 -3.51 9.29 -20.31
N ARG A 354 -4.38 9.66 -19.36
CA ARG A 354 -5.43 8.76 -18.89
C ARG A 354 -6.60 8.61 -19.87
N THR A 355 -6.63 9.39 -20.94
CA THR A 355 -7.64 9.27 -22.00
C THR A 355 -7.33 8.12 -22.96
N ASN A 356 -6.06 7.76 -23.15
CA ASN A 356 -5.65 6.81 -24.18
C ASN A 356 -4.48 5.87 -23.83
N GLY A 357 -3.83 6.04 -22.68
CA GLY A 357 -2.71 5.22 -22.23
C GLY A 357 -1.34 5.58 -22.84
N GLU A 358 -1.26 6.65 -23.66
CA GLU A 358 0.00 7.05 -24.28
C GLU A 358 0.95 7.73 -23.27
N PRO A 359 2.27 7.51 -23.34
CA PRO A 359 3.23 8.19 -22.48
C PRO A 359 3.20 9.72 -22.62
N LEU A 360 3.18 10.44 -21.49
CA LEU A 360 3.24 11.92 -21.48
C LEU A 360 4.67 12.48 -21.51
N VAL A 361 5.65 11.71 -21.02
CA VAL A 361 7.08 12.11 -21.02
C VAL A 361 7.87 11.25 -22.01
N GLY A 362 7.63 9.94 -22.01
CA GLY A 362 8.29 8.96 -22.86
C GLY A 362 8.60 7.67 -22.11
N ILE A 363 8.51 6.54 -22.81
CA ILE A 363 8.89 5.22 -22.30
C ILE A 363 9.62 4.51 -23.45
N ASP A 364 10.83 4.02 -23.18
CA ASP A 364 11.67 3.35 -24.17
C ASP A 364 11.56 1.83 -24.01
N GLU A 365 11.34 1.11 -25.11
CA GLU A 365 11.57 -0.33 -25.16
C GLU A 365 13.07 -0.62 -25.15
N LYS A 366 13.57 -1.27 -24.10
CA LYS A 366 15.00 -1.59 -23.95
C LYS A 366 15.22 -3.08 -23.95
N SER A 367 16.22 -3.53 -24.69
CA SER A 367 16.63 -4.94 -24.69
C SER A 367 17.12 -5.37 -23.30
N VAL A 368 16.65 -6.53 -22.86
CA VAL A 368 17.05 -7.17 -21.59
C VAL A 368 17.60 -8.58 -21.86
N PRO A 369 18.40 -9.17 -20.96
CA PRO A 369 18.90 -10.53 -21.15
C PRO A 369 17.76 -11.56 -21.23
N GLN A 370 18.00 -12.65 -21.96
CA GLN A 370 16.98 -13.66 -22.25
C GLN A 370 17.29 -15.00 -21.59
N GLU A 371 16.25 -15.71 -21.15
CA GLU A 371 16.30 -17.10 -20.73
C GLU A 371 15.26 -17.89 -21.55
N PRO A 372 15.66 -18.53 -22.66
CA PRO A 372 14.73 -19.18 -23.58
C PRO A 372 13.84 -20.24 -22.93
N ARG A 373 14.29 -20.87 -21.83
CA ARG A 373 13.48 -21.86 -21.09
C ARG A 373 12.30 -21.23 -20.36
N GLN A 374 12.43 -19.97 -19.96
CA GLN A 374 11.34 -19.19 -19.37
C GLN A 374 10.48 -18.50 -20.43
N ILE A 375 10.92 -18.42 -21.70
CA ILE A 375 10.20 -17.70 -22.76
C ILE A 375 10.13 -16.20 -22.46
N THR A 376 11.23 -15.66 -21.91
CA THR A 376 11.34 -14.23 -21.55
C THR A 376 11.05 -13.31 -22.74
N SER A 377 10.50 -12.12 -22.45
CA SER A 377 10.36 -11.06 -23.47
C SER A 377 11.70 -10.41 -23.79
N ALA A 378 11.92 -10.10 -25.08
CA ALA A 378 13.16 -9.52 -25.61
C ALA A 378 13.45 -8.10 -25.10
N THR A 379 12.39 -7.35 -24.76
CA THR A 379 12.47 -5.96 -24.31
C THR A 379 11.60 -5.73 -23.09
N GLN A 380 11.86 -4.64 -22.38
CA GLN A 380 11.02 -4.14 -21.30
C GLN A 380 10.80 -2.63 -21.45
N PRO A 381 9.62 -2.11 -21.06
CA PRO A 381 9.32 -0.70 -21.11
C PRO A 381 9.98 0.03 -19.94
N ILE A 382 10.93 0.93 -20.25
CA ILE A 382 11.69 1.69 -19.26
C ILE A 382 11.35 3.19 -19.40
N PRO A 383 10.70 3.81 -18.40
CA PRO A 383 10.34 5.22 -18.44
C PRO A 383 11.56 6.13 -18.68
N VAL A 384 11.39 7.10 -19.58
CA VAL A 384 12.33 8.22 -19.72
C VAL A 384 12.22 9.08 -18.47
N GLY A 385 13.32 9.24 -17.74
CA GLY A 385 13.27 9.85 -16.42
C GLY A 385 14.41 9.39 -15.52
N ASP A 386 14.23 9.53 -14.21
CA ASP A 386 15.09 8.93 -13.20
C ASP A 386 14.33 7.79 -12.50
N ALA A 387 15.01 6.70 -12.18
CA ALA A 387 14.50 5.72 -11.23
C ALA A 387 14.56 6.31 -9.81
N PHE A 388 13.56 6.02 -8.97
CA PHE A 388 13.60 6.48 -7.57
C PHE A 388 14.40 5.53 -6.67
N VAL A 389 14.74 4.33 -7.13
CA VAL A 389 15.71 3.42 -6.52
C VAL A 389 16.83 3.06 -7.51
N SER A 390 17.97 2.59 -6.99
CA SER A 390 18.98 1.94 -7.85
C SER A 390 18.39 0.72 -8.57
N GLN A 391 18.91 0.44 -9.77
CA GLN A 391 18.45 -0.65 -10.64
C GLN A 391 19.47 -1.77 -10.80
N THR A 392 20.64 -1.66 -10.17
CA THR A 392 21.75 -2.61 -10.21
C THR A 392 22.32 -2.85 -8.81
N LEU A 393 23.25 -3.80 -8.71
CA LEU A 393 24.01 -4.11 -7.51
C LEU A 393 25.50 -3.93 -7.79
N ASP A 394 26.19 -3.24 -6.89
CA ASP A 394 27.63 -3.01 -7.04
C ASP A 394 28.46 -4.23 -6.61
N ILE A 395 27.95 -5.07 -5.69
CA ILE A 395 28.69 -6.19 -5.09
C ILE A 395 27.73 -7.37 -4.81
N PRO A 396 28.10 -8.62 -5.13
CA PRO A 396 27.36 -9.80 -4.69
C PRO A 396 27.37 -9.92 -3.15
N ALA A 397 26.22 -10.28 -2.56
CA ALA A 397 26.21 -10.78 -1.18
C ALA A 397 26.96 -12.11 -1.09
N GLU A 398 27.61 -12.38 0.04
CA GLU A 398 28.23 -13.69 0.31
C GLU A 398 27.19 -14.81 0.17
N GLY A 399 27.52 -15.84 -0.60
CA GLY A 399 26.63 -16.98 -0.87
C GLY A 399 25.58 -16.74 -1.96
N PHE A 400 25.64 -15.61 -2.67
CA PHE A 400 24.75 -15.30 -3.80
C PHE A 400 25.55 -15.11 -5.09
N GLU A 401 24.99 -15.58 -6.20
CA GLU A 401 25.51 -15.33 -7.53
C GLU A 401 24.96 -14.00 -8.07
N LEU A 402 25.83 -13.22 -8.69
CA LEU A 402 25.49 -12.00 -9.39
C LEU A 402 25.66 -12.22 -10.88
N ALA A 403 24.56 -12.13 -11.62
CA ALA A 403 24.58 -12.08 -13.08
C ALA A 403 24.15 -10.69 -13.54
N ASN A 404 24.70 -10.22 -14.66
CA ASN A 404 24.31 -8.94 -15.29
C ASN A 404 24.27 -7.77 -14.29
N ASP A 405 25.31 -7.65 -13.45
CA ASP A 405 25.44 -6.63 -12.39
C ASP A 405 24.25 -6.55 -11.43
N GLY A 406 23.52 -7.66 -11.26
CA GLY A 406 22.28 -7.72 -10.46
C GLY A 406 21.23 -6.75 -10.95
N ALA A 407 21.25 -6.43 -12.24
CA ALA A 407 20.31 -5.51 -12.83
C ALA A 407 18.89 -6.07 -12.73
N ILE A 408 17.92 -5.17 -12.56
CA ILE A 408 16.52 -5.48 -12.77
C ILE A 408 16.31 -6.16 -14.14
N PHE A 409 15.34 -7.07 -14.23
CA PHE A 409 15.05 -7.91 -15.40
C PHE A 409 16.17 -8.89 -15.80
N THR A 410 17.10 -9.19 -14.91
CA THR A 410 18.00 -10.33 -15.11
C THR A 410 17.20 -11.63 -14.94
N PRO A 411 17.12 -12.49 -15.97
CA PRO A 411 16.38 -13.73 -15.87
C PRO A 411 17.17 -14.78 -15.09
N PHE A 412 16.49 -15.84 -14.69
CA PHE A 412 17.05 -16.90 -13.84
C PHE A 412 16.52 -18.28 -14.25
N TRP A 413 17.13 -19.34 -13.75
CA TRP A 413 16.62 -20.70 -13.86
C TRP A 413 16.85 -21.43 -12.53
N GLU A 414 17.57 -22.54 -12.50
CA GLU A 414 17.81 -23.34 -11.29
C GLU A 414 18.77 -22.68 -10.30
N ASP A 415 19.84 -22.07 -10.81
CA ASP A 415 20.81 -21.36 -9.98
C ASP A 415 20.21 -20.02 -9.51
N PRO A 416 20.17 -19.74 -8.19
CA PRO A 416 19.60 -18.50 -7.67
C PRO A 416 20.39 -17.27 -8.10
N ILE A 417 19.74 -16.37 -8.84
CA ILE A 417 20.34 -15.12 -9.33
C ILE A 417 19.87 -13.95 -8.47
N LEU A 418 20.82 -13.27 -7.82
CA LEU A 418 20.56 -12.08 -7.02
C LEU A 418 20.40 -10.85 -7.91
N LEU A 419 19.30 -10.11 -7.71
CA LEU A 419 19.03 -8.85 -8.42
C LEU A 419 18.52 -7.76 -7.49
N ARG A 420 18.63 -6.52 -7.98
CA ARG A 420 18.06 -5.33 -7.37
C ARG A 420 16.55 -5.26 -7.63
N ARG A 421 15.78 -4.90 -6.60
CA ARG A 421 14.34 -4.64 -6.72
C ARG A 421 13.90 -3.45 -5.88
N SER A 422 12.86 -2.75 -6.34
CA SER A 422 12.16 -1.73 -5.56
C SER A 422 11.14 -2.38 -4.62
N GLU A 423 10.98 -1.80 -3.44
CA GLU A 423 9.85 -2.06 -2.53
C GLU A 423 8.86 -0.89 -2.47
N ALA A 424 8.67 -0.15 -3.58
CA ALA A 424 7.44 0.64 -3.77
C ALA A 424 6.26 -0.32 -3.97
N ASN A 425 5.79 -0.87 -2.85
CA ASN A 425 4.75 -1.88 -2.76
C ASN A 425 3.37 -1.19 -2.68
N TRP A 426 2.42 -1.77 -1.94
CA TRP A 426 1.10 -1.20 -1.65
C TRP A 426 1.07 0.22 -1.05
N PRO A 427 2.05 0.66 -0.22
CA PRO A 427 1.97 1.95 0.48
C PRO A 427 1.68 3.11 -0.48
N PRO A 428 0.51 3.76 -0.43
CA PRO A 428 0.10 4.67 -1.48
C PRO A 428 1.01 5.90 -1.58
N SER A 429 1.23 6.35 -2.81
CA SER A 429 1.91 7.61 -3.10
C SER A 429 1.00 8.81 -2.82
N ALA A 430 1.58 10.00 -2.72
CA ALA A 430 0.85 11.27 -2.67
C ALA A 430 1.23 12.14 -3.86
N VAL A 431 0.27 12.87 -4.42
CA VAL A 431 0.50 13.84 -5.50
C VAL A 431 0.05 15.22 -5.03
N ASP A 432 0.98 16.17 -5.06
CA ASP A 432 0.63 17.59 -4.98
C ASP A 432 0.25 18.07 -6.39
N PRO A 433 -1.06 18.29 -6.66
CA PRO A 433 -1.52 18.66 -8.00
C PRO A 433 -1.10 20.08 -8.38
N MET A 434 -0.80 20.94 -7.39
CA MET A 434 -0.41 22.33 -7.63
C MET A 434 1.04 22.42 -8.09
N SER A 435 1.94 21.71 -7.42
CA SER A 435 3.36 21.69 -7.79
C SER A 435 3.66 20.65 -8.87
N GLY A 436 2.78 19.67 -9.08
CA GLY A 436 2.98 18.57 -10.04
C GLY A 436 4.09 17.61 -9.60
N ILE A 437 4.14 17.32 -8.30
CA ILE A 437 5.12 16.45 -7.67
C ILE A 437 4.42 15.22 -7.10
N MET A 438 4.97 14.05 -7.39
CA MET A 438 4.60 12.78 -6.77
C MET A 438 5.62 12.42 -5.69
N TYR A 439 5.14 12.10 -4.49
CA TYR A 439 5.94 11.59 -3.38
C TYR A 439 5.77 10.07 -3.30
N VAL A 440 6.89 9.35 -3.35
CA VAL A 440 6.91 7.89 -3.40
C VAL A 440 7.60 7.34 -2.15
N CYS A 441 6.97 6.34 -1.52
CA CYS A 441 7.49 5.58 -0.40
C CYS A 441 7.96 4.21 -0.91
N ALA A 442 9.24 3.89 -0.71
CA ALA A 442 9.86 2.69 -1.24
C ALA A 442 10.94 2.11 -0.32
N GLY A 443 11.52 1.00 -0.74
CA GLY A 443 12.74 0.44 -0.18
C GLY A 443 13.66 -0.09 -1.27
N GLU A 444 14.95 -0.11 -1.00
CA GLU A 444 15.93 -0.81 -1.81
C GLU A 444 16.22 -2.16 -1.16
N ARG A 445 15.84 -3.24 -1.86
CA ARG A 445 16.06 -4.62 -1.41
C ARG A 445 16.68 -5.46 -2.52
N GLN A 446 17.29 -6.56 -2.13
CA GLN A 446 17.88 -7.54 -3.03
C GLN A 446 17.27 -8.90 -2.76
N ALA A 447 16.86 -9.57 -3.82
CA ALA A 447 16.33 -10.92 -3.74
C ALA A 447 16.95 -11.77 -4.83
N ALA A 448 17.24 -13.01 -4.48
CA ALA A 448 17.68 -14.03 -5.41
C ALA A 448 16.50 -14.89 -5.83
N TYR A 449 16.40 -15.13 -7.13
CA TYR A 449 15.30 -15.84 -7.74
C TYR A 449 15.80 -17.13 -8.38
N SER A 450 15.06 -18.20 -8.19
CA SER A 450 15.25 -19.46 -8.93
C SER A 450 13.91 -20.15 -9.21
N THR A 451 13.92 -21.00 -10.22
CA THR A 451 12.85 -21.92 -10.57
C THR A 451 13.43 -23.29 -10.90
N ARG A 452 12.66 -24.17 -11.54
CA ARG A 452 13.04 -25.54 -11.89
C ARG A 452 12.36 -25.96 -13.18
N GLU A 453 12.93 -26.97 -13.83
CA GLU A 453 12.22 -27.66 -14.91
C GLU A 453 10.99 -28.41 -14.37
N GLY A 454 9.84 -28.16 -14.99
CA GLY A 454 8.58 -28.82 -14.64
C GLY A 454 7.98 -28.33 -13.31
N PHE A 455 6.66 -28.17 -13.34
CA PHE A 455 5.84 -27.97 -12.15
C PHE A 455 4.44 -28.50 -12.42
N GLU A 456 3.74 -28.86 -11.36
CA GLU A 456 2.35 -29.30 -11.46
C GLU A 456 1.45 -28.07 -11.60
N GLN A 457 0.53 -28.13 -12.56
CA GLN A 457 -0.63 -27.24 -12.52
C GLN A 457 -1.43 -27.59 -11.27
N VAL A 458 -1.90 -26.56 -10.57
CA VAL A 458 -2.61 -26.72 -9.31
C VAL A 458 -4.03 -26.19 -9.45
N GLU A 459 -4.92 -26.60 -8.55
CA GLU A 459 -6.27 -26.09 -8.51
C GLU A 459 -6.34 -24.71 -7.81
N PRO A 460 -7.37 -23.89 -8.08
CA PRO A 460 -7.60 -22.64 -7.36
C PRO A 460 -7.55 -22.83 -5.84
N GLY A 461 -6.86 -21.95 -5.12
CA GLY A 461 -6.63 -22.03 -3.68
C GLY A 461 -5.33 -22.74 -3.28
N GLU A 462 -4.72 -23.51 -4.17
CA GLU A 462 -3.42 -24.11 -3.92
C GLU A 462 -2.27 -23.15 -4.25
N ARG A 463 -1.17 -23.24 -3.48
CA ARG A 463 -0.02 -22.35 -3.65
C ARG A 463 0.66 -22.57 -5.01
N TYR A 464 0.80 -21.50 -5.80
CA TYR A 464 1.20 -21.56 -7.21
C TYR A 464 2.33 -20.60 -7.59
N VAL A 465 3.48 -20.75 -6.93
CA VAL A 465 4.65 -19.86 -7.11
C VAL A 465 5.66 -20.41 -8.13
N ALA A 466 5.74 -21.74 -8.26
CA ALA A 466 6.68 -22.47 -9.14
C ALA A 466 8.16 -22.02 -9.09
N GLY A 467 8.64 -21.57 -7.94
CA GLY A 467 10.04 -21.17 -7.75
C GLY A 467 10.34 -20.71 -6.32
N SER A 468 11.44 -19.99 -6.15
CA SER A 468 11.87 -19.43 -4.87
C SER A 468 12.37 -18.01 -5.03
N MET A 469 11.92 -17.13 -4.14
CA MET A 469 12.52 -15.82 -3.90
C MET A 469 13.17 -15.84 -2.52
N ARG A 470 14.46 -15.47 -2.45
CA ARG A 470 15.23 -15.43 -1.20
C ARG A 470 15.88 -14.07 -1.02
N PHE A 471 15.53 -13.37 0.06
CA PHE A 471 16.16 -12.08 0.35
C PHE A 471 17.60 -12.28 0.82
N ALA A 472 18.52 -11.50 0.26
CA ALA A 472 19.89 -11.45 0.76
C ALA A 472 19.89 -10.84 2.17
N PRO A 473 20.80 -11.26 3.07
CA PRO A 473 20.95 -10.69 4.42
C PRO A 473 21.64 -9.31 4.39
N ILE A 474 21.29 -8.49 3.40
CA ILE A 474 21.70 -7.09 3.28
C ILE A 474 20.62 -6.23 3.93
N ALA A 475 21.04 -5.24 4.71
CA ALA A 475 20.11 -4.29 5.31
C ALA A 475 19.29 -3.56 4.22
N THR A 476 17.96 -3.66 4.33
CA THR A 476 17.05 -2.93 3.44
C THR A 476 17.03 -1.46 3.85
N THR A 477 17.31 -0.56 2.91
CA THR A 477 17.20 0.89 3.14
C THR A 477 15.88 1.41 2.60
N GLY A 478 15.26 2.36 3.29
CA GLY A 478 14.07 3.05 2.79
C GLY A 478 14.42 4.18 1.86
N VAL A 479 13.53 4.45 0.92
CA VAL A 479 13.59 5.62 0.05
C VAL A 479 12.28 6.37 0.17
N VAL A 480 12.36 7.68 0.40
CA VAL A 480 11.27 8.61 0.15
C VAL A 480 11.74 9.58 -0.92
N ALA A 481 11.05 9.62 -2.03
CA ALA A 481 11.44 10.41 -3.20
C ALA A 481 10.34 11.37 -3.61
N ALA A 482 10.73 12.53 -4.13
CA ALA A 482 9.85 13.42 -4.88
C ALA A 482 10.23 13.36 -6.36
N VAL A 483 9.26 13.05 -7.21
CA VAL A 483 9.41 12.94 -8.66
C VAL A 483 8.54 14.00 -9.33
N GLY A 484 9.13 14.79 -10.22
CA GLY A 484 8.40 15.79 -10.99
C GLY A 484 7.61 15.14 -12.12
N LEU A 485 6.28 15.30 -12.13
CA LEU A 485 5.41 14.59 -13.07
C LEU A 485 5.57 15.07 -14.53
N ARG A 486 5.94 16.33 -14.75
CA ARG A 486 6.15 16.87 -16.11
C ARG A 486 7.43 16.39 -16.79
N THR A 487 8.43 15.96 -16.01
CA THR A 487 9.77 15.62 -16.52
C THR A 487 10.19 14.19 -16.19
N ASN A 488 9.45 13.53 -15.29
CA ASN A 488 9.81 12.24 -14.69
C ASN A 488 11.22 12.24 -14.05
N LYS A 489 11.63 13.36 -13.45
CA LYS A 489 12.95 13.54 -12.83
C LYS A 489 12.85 13.64 -11.32
N LEU A 490 13.85 13.12 -10.62
CA LEU A 490 13.94 13.27 -9.17
C LEU A 490 14.15 14.74 -8.82
N VAL A 491 13.26 15.28 -7.99
CA VAL A 491 13.43 16.60 -7.36
C VAL A 491 14.31 16.47 -6.13
N TRP A 492 14.04 15.45 -5.31
CA TRP A 492 14.87 15.06 -4.18
C TRP A 492 14.61 13.60 -3.81
N SER A 493 15.54 12.99 -3.08
CA SER A 493 15.40 11.64 -2.51
C SER A 493 16.07 11.58 -1.14
N GLN A 494 15.39 10.96 -0.18
CA GLN A 494 15.85 10.75 1.19
C GLN A 494 15.99 9.26 1.46
N ARG A 495 17.13 8.85 2.02
CA ARG A 495 17.40 7.47 2.42
C ARG A 495 17.15 7.27 3.91
N TRP A 496 16.42 6.22 4.24
CA TRP A 496 16.05 5.86 5.61
C TRP A 496 16.72 4.56 6.05
N PRO A 497 17.08 4.41 7.35
CA PRO A 497 17.71 3.19 7.85
C PRO A 497 16.84 1.93 7.73
N SER A 498 15.53 2.11 7.70
CA SER A 498 14.53 1.07 7.47
C SER A 498 13.67 1.45 6.26
N ARG A 499 13.12 0.44 5.58
CA ARG A 499 12.22 0.64 4.46
C ARG A 499 11.07 1.58 4.80
N CYS A 500 10.66 2.42 3.85
CA CYS A 500 9.41 3.16 3.97
C CYS A 500 8.26 2.20 3.65
N TYR A 501 7.30 2.05 4.57
CA TYR A 501 6.21 1.07 4.41
C TYR A 501 4.92 1.54 5.11
N SER A 502 4.44 2.75 4.79
CA SER A 502 3.30 3.37 5.49
C SER A 502 2.27 4.05 4.59
N GLY A 503 2.64 4.48 3.39
CA GLY A 503 1.85 5.39 2.58
C GLY A 503 2.15 6.83 2.97
N LEU A 504 2.11 7.72 1.99
CA LEU A 504 2.41 9.14 2.18
C LEU A 504 1.13 9.96 2.06
N VAL A 505 1.03 11.02 2.84
CA VAL A 505 0.02 12.06 2.67
C VAL A 505 0.67 13.43 2.67
N ALA A 506 0.30 14.26 1.71
CA ALA A 506 0.83 15.62 1.56
C ALA A 506 -0.24 16.67 1.86
N SER A 507 0.18 17.91 2.13
CA SER A 507 -0.74 19.02 2.35
C SER A 507 -0.28 20.34 1.70
N ALA A 508 -1.23 21.24 1.49
CA ALA A 508 -0.97 22.60 1.02
C ALA A 508 -0.12 23.44 2.01
N GLY A 509 -0.01 23.01 3.27
CA GLY A 509 0.97 23.52 4.24
C GLY A 509 2.43 23.27 3.86
N GLY A 510 2.67 22.53 2.76
CA GLY A 510 3.99 22.23 2.25
C GLY A 510 4.68 21.11 3.00
N LEU A 511 3.90 20.17 3.52
CA LEU A 511 4.37 19.05 4.32
C LEU A 511 4.08 17.71 3.62
N VAL A 512 4.91 16.71 3.92
CA VAL A 512 4.66 15.30 3.61
C VAL A 512 4.76 14.51 4.90
N PHE A 513 3.70 13.81 5.25
CA PHE A 513 3.60 12.95 6.43
C PHE A 513 3.83 11.49 6.06
N ALA A 514 4.52 10.78 6.95
CA ALA A 514 4.85 9.37 6.76
C ALA A 514 4.95 8.66 8.11
N GLY A 515 4.34 7.48 8.23
CA GLY A 515 4.62 6.55 9.31
C GLY A 515 5.96 5.84 9.12
N ARG A 516 6.49 5.31 10.23
CA ARG A 516 7.76 4.60 10.29
C ARG A 516 7.59 3.23 10.95
N ASN A 517 8.35 2.27 10.45
CA ASN A 517 8.41 0.91 10.98
C ASN A 517 8.81 0.82 12.46
N ASP A 518 9.54 1.81 12.97
CA ASP A 518 9.94 1.89 14.38
C ASP A 518 8.89 2.54 15.29
N GLY A 519 7.77 2.97 14.72
CA GLY A 519 6.64 3.57 15.42
C GLY A 519 6.61 5.10 15.39
N ARG A 520 7.47 5.76 14.61
CA ARG A 520 7.34 7.22 14.45
C ARG A 520 6.28 7.61 13.44
N LEU A 521 5.53 8.67 13.72
CA LEU A 521 4.93 9.53 12.69
C LEU A 521 5.92 10.67 12.40
N THR A 522 6.21 10.95 11.13
CA THR A 522 7.20 11.95 10.71
C THR A 522 6.57 12.94 9.74
N ALA A 523 6.85 14.23 9.92
CA ALA A 523 6.53 15.28 8.95
C ALA A 523 7.81 15.83 8.29
N MET A 524 7.79 15.98 6.98
CA MET A 524 8.92 16.45 6.16
C MET A 524 8.53 17.69 5.34
N ASP A 525 9.50 18.56 5.07
CA ASP A 525 9.35 19.64 4.08
C ASP A 525 9.23 19.05 2.68
N SER A 526 8.07 19.25 2.04
CA SER A 526 7.78 18.82 0.66
C SER A 526 8.82 19.24 -0.39
N ARG A 527 9.59 20.32 -0.15
CA ARG A 527 10.54 20.85 -1.15
C ARG A 527 11.87 20.10 -1.20
N ASN A 528 12.25 19.42 -0.13
CA ASN A 528 13.58 18.81 0.00
C ASN A 528 13.62 17.53 0.85
N GLY A 529 12.49 17.09 1.42
CA GLY A 529 12.40 15.91 2.26
C GLY A 529 13.00 16.06 3.65
N LYS A 530 13.41 17.28 4.07
CA LYS A 530 13.98 17.50 5.40
C LYS A 530 12.93 17.23 6.46
N LYS A 531 13.24 16.35 7.43
CA LYS A 531 12.42 16.15 8.63
C LYS A 531 12.24 17.47 9.39
N LEU A 532 10.99 17.83 9.68
CA LEU A 532 10.61 19.00 10.47
C LEU A 532 10.05 18.63 11.85
N TRP A 533 9.37 17.48 11.95
CA TRP A 533 8.78 16.99 13.18
C TRP A 533 8.68 15.46 13.17
N GLU A 534 8.70 14.85 14.36
CA GLU A 534 8.38 13.45 14.55
C GLU A 534 7.81 13.19 15.94
N PHE A 535 7.04 12.11 16.08
CA PHE A 535 6.50 11.64 17.35
C PHE A 535 6.53 10.12 17.40
N MET A 536 6.90 9.53 18.54
CA MET A 536 6.97 8.08 18.75
C MET A 536 5.63 7.56 19.30
N THR A 537 4.96 6.69 18.55
CA THR A 537 3.77 5.96 18.99
C THR A 537 4.15 4.67 19.71
N ASP A 538 3.15 3.84 20.01
CA ASP A 538 3.28 2.59 20.74
C ASP A 538 3.62 1.36 19.88
N ALA A 539 3.43 1.42 18.56
CA ALA A 539 3.61 0.32 17.61
C ALA A 539 4.09 0.83 16.26
N GLY A 540 4.44 -0.06 15.33
CA GLY A 540 4.84 0.33 13.98
C GLY A 540 3.73 1.12 13.28
N VAL A 541 4.09 2.26 12.68
CA VAL A 541 3.15 3.08 11.91
C VAL A 541 3.33 2.72 10.44
N ASN A 542 2.47 1.81 9.97
CA ASN A 542 2.50 1.25 8.62
C ASN A 542 1.23 1.59 7.81
N ALA A 543 0.34 2.40 8.38
CA ALA A 543 -0.86 2.91 7.71
C ALA A 543 -0.68 4.35 7.23
N PRO A 544 -1.37 4.78 6.16
CA PRO A 544 -1.28 6.16 5.71
C PRO A 544 -1.92 7.09 6.74
N PRO A 545 -1.34 8.28 7.00
CA PRO A 545 -2.03 9.28 7.81
C PRO A 545 -3.32 9.76 7.15
N THR A 546 -4.22 10.36 7.93
CA THR A 546 -5.42 11.05 7.44
C THR A 546 -5.38 12.49 7.94
N ILE A 547 -5.59 13.48 7.06
CA ILE A 547 -5.63 14.90 7.41
C ILE A 547 -7.06 15.40 7.29
N TYR A 548 -7.59 16.07 8.31
CA TYR A 548 -8.97 16.57 8.29
C TYR A 548 -9.10 17.85 9.11
N GLU A 549 -10.21 18.56 8.94
CA GLU A 549 -10.60 19.69 9.79
C GLU A 549 -11.81 19.30 10.65
N HIS A 550 -11.73 19.58 11.95
CA HIS A 550 -12.85 19.41 12.87
C HIS A 550 -12.97 20.63 13.77
N ASN A 551 -14.17 21.18 13.90
CA ASN A 551 -14.43 22.41 14.67
C ASN A 551 -13.48 23.58 14.33
N GLY A 552 -13.15 23.74 13.03
CA GLY A 552 -12.29 24.81 12.53
C GLY A 552 -10.80 24.64 12.82
N LYS A 553 -10.37 23.43 13.20
CA LYS A 553 -8.96 23.08 13.46
C LYS A 553 -8.52 21.89 12.63
N GLN A 554 -7.31 21.95 12.11
CA GLN A 554 -6.68 20.86 11.36
C GLN A 554 -6.07 19.81 12.30
N TYR A 555 -6.34 18.54 11.98
CA TYR A 555 -5.81 17.38 12.70
C TYR A 555 -5.15 16.38 11.75
N ILE A 556 -4.27 15.55 12.31
CA ILE A 556 -3.67 14.39 11.65
C ILE A 556 -4.00 13.14 12.46
N ALA A 557 -4.63 12.15 11.85
CA ALA A 557 -4.83 10.83 12.43
C ALA A 557 -3.90 9.78 11.81
N VAL A 558 -3.51 8.77 12.58
CA VAL A 558 -2.79 7.60 12.05
C VAL A 558 -3.03 6.34 12.88
N LEU A 559 -3.12 5.19 12.20
CA LEU A 559 -3.18 3.88 12.85
C LEU A 559 -1.77 3.37 13.17
N SER A 560 -1.53 3.10 14.44
CA SER A 560 -0.31 2.53 15.02
C SER A 560 -0.60 1.09 15.45
N ALA A 561 -0.45 0.16 14.50
CA ALA A 561 -0.84 -1.24 14.69
C ALA A 561 0.21 -2.28 14.26
N GLY A 562 1.32 -1.84 13.66
CA GLY A 562 2.38 -2.71 13.17
C GLY A 562 2.00 -3.50 11.92
N ASN A 563 2.95 -4.32 11.43
CA ASN A 563 2.84 -4.99 10.15
C ASN A 563 3.73 -6.24 10.11
N LEU A 564 3.16 -7.37 9.66
CA LEU A 564 3.86 -8.65 9.55
C LEU A 564 5.05 -8.56 8.58
N LEU A 565 4.81 -8.09 7.35
CA LEU A 565 5.85 -8.03 6.32
C LEU A 565 6.97 -7.08 6.69
N ALA A 566 6.66 -5.98 7.38
CA ALA A 566 7.67 -5.02 7.84
C ALA A 566 8.34 -5.45 9.17
N SER A 567 7.88 -6.54 9.77
CA SER A 567 8.40 -7.10 11.03
C SER A 567 8.45 -6.05 12.15
N THR A 568 7.39 -5.27 12.29
CA THR A 568 7.32 -4.17 13.25
C THR A 568 6.58 -4.57 14.52
N LYS A 569 6.70 -3.75 15.56
CA LYS A 569 5.95 -3.96 16.80
C LYS A 569 4.45 -3.79 16.52
N HIS A 570 3.62 -4.74 16.98
CA HIS A 570 2.16 -4.67 16.89
C HIS A 570 1.54 -3.81 17.99
N GLY A 571 0.37 -3.26 17.67
CA GLY A 571 -0.47 -2.43 18.53
C GLY A 571 -1.88 -2.34 17.97
N ASP A 572 -2.72 -1.54 18.61
CA ASP A 572 -4.12 -1.36 18.22
C ASP A 572 -4.56 0.10 18.40
N SER A 573 -3.63 1.05 18.34
CA SER A 573 -3.90 2.44 18.69
C SER A 573 -4.15 3.33 17.49
N VAL A 574 -5.23 4.10 17.52
CA VAL A 574 -5.40 5.29 16.67
C VAL A 574 -4.87 6.50 17.43
N TRP A 575 -3.99 7.27 16.79
CA TRP A 575 -3.42 8.50 17.34
C TRP A 575 -3.90 9.71 16.55
N VAL A 576 -4.30 10.78 17.24
CA VAL A 576 -4.65 12.06 16.64
C VAL A 576 -3.73 13.17 17.15
N PHE A 577 -3.31 14.05 16.24
CA PHE A 577 -2.42 15.17 16.47
C PHE A 577 -3.03 16.47 15.99
N GLY A 578 -2.72 17.58 16.66
CA GLY A 578 -3.17 18.93 16.30
C GLY A 578 -2.26 20.00 16.89
N LEU A 579 -2.53 21.27 16.56
CA LEU A 579 -1.85 22.42 17.18
C LEU A 579 -2.48 22.75 18.53
N ASP A 580 -1.64 22.87 19.56
CA ASP A 580 -2.06 23.24 20.91
C ASP A 580 -2.20 24.77 21.04
N LYS A 581 -3.21 25.36 20.40
CA LYS A 581 -3.45 26.82 20.43
C LYS A 581 -4.48 27.27 21.47
N ASP A 582 -5.28 26.36 22.02
CA ASP A 582 -6.40 26.72 22.92
C ASP A 582 -6.42 25.94 24.25
N GLY A 583 -5.33 25.27 24.64
CA GLY A 583 -5.31 24.52 25.89
C GLY A 583 -6.32 23.37 25.91
N LEU A 584 -6.41 22.63 24.80
CA LEU A 584 -7.13 21.37 24.77
C LEU A 584 -6.56 20.50 25.90
N GLU A 585 -7.41 20.12 26.86
CA GLU A 585 -7.04 19.13 27.87
C GLU A 585 -6.66 17.84 27.13
N THR A 586 -5.35 17.62 26.94
CA THR A 586 -4.85 16.36 26.42
C THR A 586 -5.28 15.27 27.42
N THR A 587 -6.22 14.42 27.01
CA THR A 587 -6.65 13.26 27.83
C THR A 587 -5.54 12.20 27.90
N ILE A 588 -4.54 12.30 27.03
CA ILE A 588 -3.33 11.50 27.07
C ILE A 588 -2.47 12.04 28.21
N GLN A 589 -2.36 11.26 29.29
CA GLN A 589 -1.18 11.37 30.14
C GLN A 589 0.03 11.00 29.29
N ILE A 590 0.71 12.01 28.75
CA ILE A 590 2.06 11.83 28.25
C ILE A 590 2.86 11.48 29.50
N GLU A 591 3.20 10.21 29.66
CA GLU A 591 4.10 9.77 30.71
C GLU A 591 5.39 10.59 30.53
N GLU A 592 5.65 11.53 31.44
CA GLU A 592 6.79 12.44 31.35
C GLU A 592 8.07 11.60 31.34
N ILE A 593 8.65 11.43 30.15
CA ILE A 593 9.98 10.85 30.01
C ILE A 593 10.94 11.85 30.63
N THR A 594 11.34 11.59 31.87
CA THR A 594 12.28 12.46 32.58
C THR A 594 13.58 12.57 31.77
N PRO A 595 14.08 13.79 31.51
CA PRO A 595 15.35 13.99 30.83
C PRO A 595 16.45 13.16 31.52
N PRO A 596 17.26 12.42 30.76
CA PRO A 596 18.23 11.51 31.36
C PRO A 596 19.31 12.33 32.09
N LEU A 597 19.53 12.03 33.37
CA LEU A 597 20.66 12.56 34.12
C LEU A 597 21.89 11.69 33.83
N ALA A 598 23.03 12.33 33.57
CA ALA A 598 24.29 11.60 33.47
C ALA A 598 24.61 10.93 34.82
N ASN A 599 24.92 9.64 34.77
CA ASN A 599 25.40 8.89 35.93
C ASN A 599 26.82 8.35 35.64
N ASP A 600 27.70 8.44 36.64
CA ASP A 600 29.11 8.04 36.48
C ASP A 600 29.28 6.52 36.42
N GLN A 601 28.38 5.78 37.08
CA GLN A 601 28.43 4.32 37.15
C GLN A 601 28.08 3.67 35.80
N GLY A 602 27.03 4.14 35.15
CA GLY A 602 26.61 3.71 33.81
C GLY A 602 27.61 4.15 32.74
N LEU A 603 28.24 5.32 32.86
CA LEU A 603 29.36 5.70 31.99
C LEU A 603 30.53 4.72 32.11
N ALA A 604 30.90 4.34 33.33
CA ALA A 604 31.99 3.38 33.55
C ALA A 604 31.67 1.99 32.98
N LEU A 605 30.46 1.50 33.23
CA LEU A 605 30.00 0.21 32.71
C LEU A 605 29.89 0.21 31.18
N TYR A 606 29.36 1.29 30.60
CA TYR A 606 29.27 1.48 29.16
C TYR A 606 30.65 1.48 28.50
N ARG A 607 31.61 2.21 29.08
CA ARG A 607 33.00 2.26 28.57
C ARG A 607 33.68 0.90 28.54
N GLN A 608 33.42 0.08 29.54
CA GLN A 608 34.06 -1.24 29.66
C GLN A 608 33.44 -2.28 28.73
N ASN A 609 32.13 -2.20 28.48
CA ASN A 609 31.38 -3.33 27.92
C ASN A 609 30.66 -3.02 26.60
N CYS A 610 30.34 -1.75 26.34
CA CYS A 610 29.47 -1.35 25.23
C CYS A 610 30.23 -0.57 24.16
N VAL A 611 31.26 0.20 24.53
CA VAL A 611 31.99 1.10 23.62
C VAL A 611 32.63 0.39 22.43
N PHE A 612 33.07 -0.85 22.60
CA PHE A 612 33.69 -1.61 21.50
C PHE A 612 32.76 -1.73 20.29
N CYS A 613 31.47 -2.01 20.54
CA CYS A 613 30.43 -2.14 19.52
C CYS A 613 29.70 -0.80 19.24
N HIS A 614 29.53 0.05 20.25
CA HIS A 614 28.65 1.22 20.12
C HIS A 614 29.39 2.56 19.99
N GLY A 615 30.72 2.58 20.03
CA GLY A 615 31.51 3.81 20.00
C GLY A 615 31.51 4.54 21.35
N LEU A 616 32.39 5.52 21.53
CA LEU A 616 32.54 6.21 22.82
C LEU A 616 31.36 7.15 23.13
N ARG A 617 30.68 7.64 22.09
CA ARG A 617 29.54 8.55 22.14
C ARG A 617 28.26 7.90 21.62
N GLY A 618 28.21 6.57 21.44
CA GLY A 618 27.05 5.89 20.86
C GLY A 618 26.94 6.02 19.34
N GLU A 619 28.01 6.37 18.63
CA GLU A 619 28.05 6.57 17.18
C GLU A 619 28.09 5.28 16.34
N GLY A 620 28.19 4.11 16.99
CA GLY A 620 28.29 2.79 16.34
C GLY A 620 29.71 2.42 15.87
N GLY A 621 29.94 1.13 15.58
CA GLY A 621 31.23 0.57 15.15
C GLY A 621 31.30 -0.96 15.32
N HIS A 622 32.34 -1.65 14.82
CA HIS A 622 32.55 -3.11 15.00
C HIS A 622 31.26 -3.97 15.04
N ASN A 623 30.40 -3.87 14.01
CA ASN A 623 29.11 -4.56 13.88
C ASN A 623 28.01 -4.19 14.90
N GLY A 624 28.24 -3.23 15.79
CA GLY A 624 27.25 -2.63 16.68
C GLY A 624 26.58 -1.39 16.08
N MET A 625 25.27 -1.26 16.31
CA MET A 625 24.47 -0.15 15.81
C MET A 625 24.73 1.15 16.60
N PRO A 626 24.58 2.33 15.97
CA PRO A 626 24.50 3.60 16.69
C PRO A 626 23.36 3.59 17.72
N LEU A 627 23.58 4.23 18.86
CA LEU A 627 22.63 4.34 19.97
C LEU A 627 21.87 5.68 19.92
N GLU A 628 21.48 6.11 18.72
CA GLU A 628 20.79 7.39 18.48
C GLU A 628 19.31 7.29 18.86
N GLY A 629 18.73 8.42 19.31
CA GLY A 629 17.28 8.52 19.60
C GLY A 629 16.81 7.81 20.88
N LEU A 630 17.72 7.18 21.64
CA LEU A 630 17.34 6.45 22.85
C LEU A 630 16.84 7.35 23.99
N ALA A 631 17.17 8.65 23.98
CA ALA A 631 16.64 9.63 24.90
C ALA A 631 15.10 9.69 24.92
N ALA A 632 14.45 9.33 23.80
CA ALA A 632 13.00 9.34 23.62
C ALA A 632 12.27 8.10 24.20
N PHE A 633 12.99 7.16 24.83
CA PHE A 633 12.40 5.99 25.48
C PHE A 633 12.62 6.02 27.00
N HIS A 634 11.80 5.31 27.78
CA HIS A 634 12.00 5.15 29.23
C HIS A 634 13.25 4.31 29.53
N THR A 635 13.85 4.51 30.70
CA THR A 635 15.01 3.71 31.16
C THR A 635 14.69 2.21 31.10
N ASP A 636 13.49 1.80 31.50
CA ASP A 636 13.14 0.38 31.57
C ASP A 636 13.08 -0.28 30.18
N TYR A 637 12.65 0.46 29.15
CA TYR A 637 12.69 -0.04 27.77
C TYR A 637 14.13 -0.34 27.33
N VAL A 638 15.04 0.60 27.57
CA VAL A 638 16.46 0.43 27.22
C VAL A 638 17.10 -0.66 28.10
N SER A 639 16.74 -0.73 29.38
CA SER A 639 17.17 -1.80 30.30
C SER A 639 16.73 -3.17 29.81
N ASN A 640 15.51 -3.31 29.29
CA ASN A 640 15.00 -4.57 28.76
C ASN A 640 15.78 -5.02 27.51
N ILE A 641 16.19 -4.08 26.65
CA ILE A 641 17.05 -4.40 25.50
C ILE A 641 18.43 -4.86 25.97
N ILE A 642 19.04 -4.15 26.92
CA ILE A 642 20.36 -4.53 27.45
C ILE A 642 20.29 -5.88 28.16
N SER A 643 19.24 -6.10 28.94
CA SER A 643 18.99 -7.34 29.67
C SER A 643 18.77 -8.51 28.71
N GLY A 644 17.84 -8.39 27.76
CA GLY A 644 17.44 -9.47 26.87
C GLY A 644 18.34 -9.67 25.65
N GLY A 645 19.13 -8.67 25.27
CA GLY A 645 19.78 -8.62 23.95
C GLY A 645 18.78 -8.38 22.82
N LYS A 646 19.28 -8.04 21.62
CA LYS A 646 18.45 -7.86 20.43
C LYS A 646 19.28 -8.02 19.16
N ASN A 647 18.81 -8.82 18.21
CA ASN A 647 19.56 -9.17 16.99
C ASN A 647 20.95 -9.72 17.35
N ASN A 648 22.02 -9.09 16.84
CA ASN A 648 23.41 -9.45 17.14
C ASN A 648 23.92 -8.89 18.48
N MET A 649 23.13 -8.10 19.21
CA MET A 649 23.50 -7.60 20.53
C MET A 649 23.27 -8.70 21.59
N PRO A 650 24.31 -9.11 22.33
CA PRO A 650 24.19 -10.15 23.34
C PRO A 650 23.31 -9.71 24.51
N SER A 651 22.73 -10.69 25.20
CA SER A 651 22.05 -10.48 26.47
C SER A 651 23.06 -10.20 27.58
N PHE A 652 22.78 -9.21 28.43
CA PHE A 652 23.59 -8.90 29.61
C PHE A 652 22.90 -9.25 30.94
N ALA A 653 21.74 -9.92 30.91
CA ALA A 653 21.00 -10.32 32.10
C ALA A 653 21.81 -11.17 33.09
N SER A 654 22.77 -11.97 32.58
CA SER A 654 23.66 -12.80 33.41
C SER A 654 24.96 -12.10 33.79
N ALA A 655 25.30 -10.98 33.12
CA ALA A 655 26.56 -10.26 33.30
C ALA A 655 26.44 -9.08 34.27
N PHE A 656 25.25 -8.51 34.42
CA PHE A 656 24.99 -7.31 35.24
C PHE A 656 23.78 -7.51 36.15
N SER A 657 23.79 -6.85 37.31
CA SER A 657 22.59 -6.72 38.13
C SER A 657 21.56 -5.80 37.46
N ALA A 658 20.29 -5.89 37.90
CA ALA A 658 19.23 -5.01 37.40
C ALA A 658 19.59 -3.51 37.54
N ASP A 659 20.21 -3.12 38.66
CA ASP A 659 20.67 -1.75 38.87
C ASP A 659 21.78 -1.35 37.91
N GLN A 660 22.75 -2.24 37.65
CA GLN A 660 23.83 -1.98 36.70
C GLN A 660 23.29 -1.83 35.26
N ILE A 661 22.35 -2.68 34.85
CA ILE A 661 21.66 -2.57 33.57
C ILE A 661 20.92 -1.25 33.48
N ARG A 662 20.21 -0.87 34.56
CA ARG A 662 19.49 0.40 34.65
C ARG A 662 20.45 1.60 34.53
N PHE A 663 21.61 1.56 35.18
CA PHE A 663 22.59 2.64 35.06
C PHE A 663 23.17 2.75 33.65
N ILE A 664 23.47 1.63 32.98
CA ILE A 664 23.90 1.62 31.57
C ILE A 664 22.79 2.20 30.69
N ALA A 665 21.53 1.80 30.91
CA ALA A 665 20.38 2.31 30.17
C ALA A 665 20.22 3.83 30.33
N GLU A 666 20.27 4.34 31.55
CA GLU A 666 20.25 5.78 31.84
C GLU A 666 21.40 6.52 31.15
N HIS A 667 22.63 5.99 31.20
CA HIS A 667 23.77 6.61 30.54
C HIS A 667 23.65 6.60 29.02
N VAL A 668 23.26 5.47 28.42
CA VAL A 668 23.08 5.33 26.97
C VAL A 668 22.05 6.34 26.45
N ARG A 669 20.99 6.62 27.23
CA ARG A 669 19.99 7.65 26.91
C ARG A 669 20.55 9.08 26.92
N THR A 670 21.71 9.33 27.55
CA THR A 670 22.40 10.64 27.51
C THR A 670 23.34 10.82 26.31
N LEU A 671 23.61 9.75 25.56
CA LEU A 671 24.52 9.79 24.41
C LEU A 671 23.85 10.45 23.20
N ASN A 672 24.67 11.09 22.35
CA ASN A 672 24.25 11.81 21.15
C ASN A 672 23.18 12.93 21.32
N PRO A 673 23.28 13.84 22.31
CA PRO A 673 22.27 14.90 22.52
C PRO A 673 22.24 15.99 21.43
N GLY A 674 23.16 15.94 20.45
CA GLY A 674 23.26 16.93 19.38
C GLY A 674 24.01 16.45 18.13
N THR A 675 24.20 15.14 17.96
CA THR A 675 24.80 14.58 16.75
C THR A 675 23.69 14.48 15.71
N LEU A 676 23.69 15.38 14.73
CA LEU A 676 22.95 15.19 13.48
C LEU A 676 23.30 13.80 12.93
N ASN A 677 22.29 12.96 12.76
CA ASN A 677 22.39 11.60 12.21
C ASN A 677 23.39 11.60 11.05
N ARG A 678 24.33 10.65 10.97
CA ARG A 678 25.28 10.59 9.83
C ARG A 678 24.59 10.47 8.45
N ASN A 679 23.29 10.16 8.42
CA ASN A 679 22.41 10.26 7.25
C ASN A 679 21.92 11.69 6.92
N SER A 680 22.51 12.74 7.51
CA SER A 680 22.20 14.15 7.25
C SER A 680 23.37 14.95 6.66
N ARG A 681 24.34 14.28 6.04
CA ARG A 681 25.30 14.89 5.10
C ARG A 681 25.02 14.48 3.67
#